data_AF-A0A846ZUD1-F1
#
_entry.id   AF-A0A846ZUD1-F1
#
_cell.length_a   1.000
_cell.length_b   1.000
_cell.length_c   1.000
_cell.angle_alpha   90.00
_cell.angle_beta   90.00
_cell.angle_gamma   90.00
#
_symmetry.space_group_name_H-M   'P 1'
#
loop_
_entity.id
_entity.type
_entity.pdbx_description
1 polymer ?
#
loop_
_entity_poly.entity_id
_entity_poly.type
_entity_poly.pdbx_seq_one_letter_code
_entity_poly.pdbx_strand_id
1 'polypeptide(L)'
;NGTGADVDLSAYKVELYSNGASSPTHAITLFGTLAHGEVFVLAHASADPAILAVADLTNNNVANWNGDDAIALRKVADNDTVDVFGQIGDRPSNYWGTPPNTTQDHTLTRLATICEGDPDGSDPFDPVDEWKTFPNNTTTEIGWHTTNCGPAVDLPTSVTSTVPANDATNIAPDTDITITFSESVTVVDGWFTISCADSGAHNALVTEVNPIFTLDPADNFSASELCTVTVAAEQVSDQDETIDQMEEDYVFSFTIAEGCGGDFTPIYEIQGSGMRSPMEEQTVTTEGVVVGDFQTGGKNGFYIQDEDGDNDDATSDGIFIHYITAPDVVVGDKVRVTGKVGEYGGTTTQLTGSAMQLCSSENVIEPTEISLPVESVDDFEKYEGMLVTFPQSLIISEYFNYDRYGEIVLTSQRHMTPTAIVEPGAPAQAAAEAYLLDRITLDDGRTPQNLHPAIHPNGEEFTLENLFRGGGTLTGVTGIMDYSFDLYRIQPTQGAVYEDVNPRSEAPDIAEGDLTIASFNVLNYFVTLDGSGNRCGPSSNMECRGADNEEEFERQRAKIVAALHKINADVYGLMEIENNRPNGDDPVADLVEGLNEIQGEGTYAYIHTGAIGTDAIKQAILYKPASVTPVGDYKVLNSSVDSRFIDTANRPVLAQVFEDNVSGEQFVVAVNHLKSKGSACDGDPDTGDGQGNCNQTRLAAAQAMVDWLADSEVFGDVEKVLIIGD
;
A
#
# COMPACT_ATOMS: atom_id res chain seq x y z
N ASN A 1 -25.68 8.61 -49.05
CA ASN A 1 -26.01 8.01 -50.36
C ASN A 1 -25.01 8.48 -51.42
N GLY A 2 -23.96 7.70 -51.68
CA GLY A 2 -22.93 8.00 -52.68
C GLY A 2 -23.19 7.44 -54.09
N THR A 3 -24.36 6.86 -54.38
CA THR A 3 -24.57 6.03 -55.58
C THR A 3 -24.70 6.80 -56.91
N GLY A 4 -24.63 8.14 -56.88
CA GLY A 4 -24.85 9.00 -58.05
C GLY A 4 -26.32 9.18 -58.44
N ALA A 5 -27.28 8.61 -57.69
CA ALA A 5 -28.72 8.76 -57.91
C ALA A 5 -29.51 8.63 -56.59
N ASP A 6 -30.80 8.99 -56.61
CA ASP A 6 -31.69 8.84 -55.47
C ASP A 6 -31.96 7.35 -55.19
N VAL A 7 -31.99 6.96 -53.91
CA VAL A 7 -32.16 5.58 -53.45
C VAL A 7 -33.51 5.40 -52.76
N ASP A 8 -34.28 4.40 -53.17
CA ASP A 8 -35.50 3.97 -52.47
C ASP A 8 -35.14 3.17 -51.22
N LEU A 9 -35.37 3.75 -50.04
CA LEU A 9 -35.04 3.14 -48.75
C LEU A 9 -35.95 1.97 -48.40
N SER A 10 -37.13 1.82 -49.03
CA SER A 10 -38.01 0.67 -48.79
C SER A 10 -37.39 -0.66 -49.24
N ALA A 11 -36.34 -0.60 -50.05
CA ALA A 11 -35.53 -1.75 -50.45
C ALA A 11 -34.51 -2.19 -49.39
N TYR A 12 -34.34 -1.45 -48.29
CA TYR A 12 -33.30 -1.67 -47.29
C TYR A 12 -33.87 -1.87 -45.88
N LYS A 13 -33.14 -2.62 -45.06
CA LYS A 13 -33.41 -2.81 -43.64
C LYS A 13 -32.12 -2.74 -42.82
N VAL A 14 -32.24 -2.29 -41.58
CA VAL A 14 -31.16 -2.32 -40.59
C VAL A 14 -31.45 -3.43 -39.59
N GLU A 15 -30.44 -4.23 -39.27
CA GLU A 15 -30.50 -5.36 -38.36
C GLU A 15 -29.49 -5.20 -37.23
N LEU A 16 -29.92 -5.50 -36.00
CA LEU A 16 -29.07 -5.56 -34.83
C LEU A 16 -28.79 -7.02 -34.47
N TYR A 17 -27.55 -7.33 -34.14
CA TYR A 17 -27.07 -8.64 -33.71
C TYR A 17 -26.48 -8.52 -32.32
N SER A 18 -27.35 -8.62 -31.32
CA SER A 18 -26.95 -8.30 -29.95
C SER A 18 -26.09 -9.39 -29.32
N ASN A 19 -25.05 -9.00 -28.57
CA ASN A 19 -24.24 -9.87 -27.71
C ASN A 19 -23.68 -11.11 -28.45
N GLY A 20 -23.15 -10.92 -29.68
CA GLY A 20 -22.58 -11.98 -30.51
C GLY A 20 -23.60 -12.94 -31.15
N ALA A 21 -24.85 -12.51 -31.34
CA ALA A 21 -25.83 -13.32 -32.03
C ALA A 21 -25.44 -13.56 -33.51
N SER A 22 -25.60 -14.79 -34.00
CA SER A 22 -25.41 -15.14 -35.42
C SER A 22 -26.66 -14.94 -36.29
N SER A 23 -27.74 -14.42 -35.68
CA SER A 23 -29.03 -14.12 -36.33
C SER A 23 -29.58 -12.81 -35.77
N PRO A 24 -30.28 -11.99 -36.56
CA PRO A 24 -30.70 -10.67 -36.11
C PRO A 24 -31.66 -10.77 -34.93
N THR A 25 -31.35 -10.05 -33.86
CA THR A 25 -32.18 -9.95 -32.65
C THR A 25 -33.34 -8.97 -32.88
N HIS A 26 -33.07 -7.90 -33.63
CA HIS A 26 -34.06 -6.92 -34.07
C HIS A 26 -33.79 -6.49 -35.51
N ALA A 27 -34.85 -6.08 -36.21
CA ALA A 27 -34.74 -5.56 -37.57
C ALA A 27 -35.79 -4.47 -37.82
N ILE A 28 -35.46 -3.50 -38.67
CA ILE A 28 -36.40 -2.50 -39.17
C ILE A 28 -36.20 -2.26 -40.67
N THR A 29 -37.29 -2.30 -41.43
CA THR A 29 -37.31 -1.87 -42.83
C THR A 29 -37.40 -0.36 -42.88
N LEU A 30 -36.51 0.27 -43.66
CA LEU A 30 -36.49 1.71 -43.86
C LEU A 30 -37.61 2.14 -44.84
N PHE A 31 -37.85 3.44 -44.96
CA PHE A 31 -38.88 3.96 -45.85
C PHE A 31 -38.49 5.34 -46.39
N GLY A 32 -39.10 5.73 -47.51
CA GLY A 32 -38.82 7.01 -48.16
C GLY A 32 -37.76 6.91 -49.26
N THR A 33 -37.32 8.06 -49.74
CA THR A 33 -36.31 8.19 -50.78
C THR A 33 -35.17 9.04 -50.25
N LEU A 34 -33.95 8.50 -50.30
CA LEU A 34 -32.74 9.20 -49.90
C LEU A 34 -32.08 9.80 -51.13
N ALA A 35 -32.05 11.12 -51.23
CA ALA A 35 -31.46 11.79 -52.40
C ALA A 35 -29.95 11.51 -52.50
N HIS A 36 -29.38 11.63 -53.70
CA HIS A 36 -27.93 11.55 -53.87
C HIS A 36 -27.22 12.62 -53.03
N GLY A 37 -26.18 12.21 -52.29
CA GLY A 37 -25.41 13.07 -51.38
C GLY A 37 -25.96 13.16 -49.96
N GLU A 38 -27.19 12.71 -49.70
CA GLU A 38 -27.82 12.81 -48.39
C GLU A 38 -27.50 11.60 -47.48
N VAL A 39 -27.65 11.78 -46.17
CA VAL A 39 -27.51 10.74 -45.13
C VAL A 39 -28.88 10.48 -44.50
N PHE A 40 -29.13 9.23 -44.09
CA PHE A 40 -30.32 8.86 -43.31
C PHE A 40 -29.90 8.55 -41.88
N VAL A 41 -30.48 9.22 -40.89
CA VAL A 41 -30.10 9.09 -39.48
C VAL A 41 -31.16 8.28 -38.71
N LEU A 42 -30.76 7.11 -38.19
CA LEU A 42 -31.56 6.26 -37.31
C LEU A 42 -31.04 6.38 -35.87
N ALA A 43 -31.92 6.73 -34.92
CA ALA A 43 -31.52 6.99 -33.53
C ALA A 43 -32.40 6.26 -32.48
N HIS A 44 -31.86 6.06 -31.27
CA HIS A 44 -32.64 5.67 -30.10
C HIS A 44 -33.45 6.88 -29.59
N ALA A 45 -34.67 6.67 -29.07
CA ALA A 45 -35.49 7.79 -28.59
C ALA A 45 -34.93 8.52 -27.35
N SER A 46 -33.94 7.92 -26.67
CA SER A 46 -33.22 8.53 -25.54
C SER A 46 -31.83 9.04 -25.91
N ALA A 47 -31.49 9.12 -27.20
CA ALA A 47 -30.22 9.69 -27.65
C ALA A 47 -30.12 11.17 -27.27
N ASP A 48 -28.90 11.71 -27.30
CA ASP A 48 -28.63 13.12 -27.05
C ASP A 48 -29.52 14.03 -27.94
N PRO A 49 -30.03 15.16 -27.42
CA PRO A 49 -30.86 16.08 -28.19
C PRO A 49 -30.26 16.51 -29.54
N ALA A 50 -28.93 16.63 -29.66
CA ALA A 50 -28.27 16.98 -30.91
C ALA A 50 -28.39 15.88 -31.97
N ILE A 51 -28.36 14.60 -31.56
CA ILE A 51 -28.60 13.45 -32.45
C ILE A 51 -30.06 13.40 -32.86
N LEU A 52 -30.98 13.59 -31.91
CA LEU A 52 -32.42 13.60 -32.18
C LEU A 52 -32.83 14.74 -33.12
N ALA A 53 -32.12 15.87 -33.10
CA ALA A 53 -32.41 17.01 -33.96
C ALA A 53 -32.18 16.74 -35.46
N VAL A 54 -31.32 15.77 -35.78
CA VAL A 54 -30.99 15.36 -37.16
C VAL A 54 -31.51 13.96 -37.52
N ALA A 55 -32.26 13.32 -36.62
CA ALA A 55 -32.78 11.97 -36.84
C ALA A 55 -33.97 11.94 -37.82
N ASP A 56 -33.88 11.10 -38.85
CA ASP A 56 -34.97 10.82 -39.79
C ASP A 56 -35.96 9.78 -39.24
N LEU A 57 -35.47 8.89 -38.38
CA LEU A 57 -36.27 7.83 -37.76
C LEU A 57 -35.75 7.51 -36.36
N THR A 58 -36.67 7.30 -35.41
CA THR A 58 -36.34 6.76 -34.08
C THR A 58 -36.83 5.32 -33.93
N ASN A 59 -35.97 4.43 -33.41
CA ASN A 59 -36.34 3.04 -33.13
C ASN A 59 -35.56 2.47 -31.93
N ASN A 60 -36.27 2.17 -30.85
CA ASN A 60 -35.63 1.73 -29.60
C ASN A 60 -35.14 0.27 -29.60
N ASN A 61 -35.47 -0.53 -30.62
CA ASN A 61 -35.10 -1.94 -30.64
C ASN A 61 -33.84 -2.19 -31.46
N VAL A 62 -33.76 -1.58 -32.65
CA VAL A 62 -32.59 -1.70 -33.53
C VAL A 62 -31.49 -0.72 -33.11
N ALA A 63 -31.86 0.46 -32.61
CA ALA A 63 -30.91 1.43 -32.09
C ALA A 63 -30.53 1.22 -30.62
N ASN A 64 -30.29 -0.02 -30.20
CA ASN A 64 -30.02 -0.39 -28.81
C ASN A 64 -28.79 -1.29 -28.72
N TRP A 65 -27.63 -0.69 -28.94
CA TRP A 65 -26.31 -1.32 -28.92
C TRP A 65 -25.45 -0.75 -27.77
N ASN A 66 -24.47 -1.51 -27.26
CA ASN A 66 -23.64 -1.12 -26.11
C ASN A 66 -22.14 -1.39 -26.28
N GLY A 67 -21.67 -1.45 -27.53
CA GLY A 67 -20.25 -1.53 -27.91
C GLY A 67 -19.79 -2.91 -28.37
N ASP A 68 -20.47 -3.99 -27.97
CA ASP A 68 -20.18 -5.38 -28.34
C ASP A 68 -21.25 -6.02 -29.25
N ASP A 69 -22.07 -5.19 -29.91
CA ASP A 69 -23.14 -5.64 -30.82
C ASP A 69 -22.82 -5.27 -32.28
N ALA A 70 -23.12 -6.18 -33.20
CA ALA A 70 -22.97 -5.90 -34.63
C ALA A 70 -24.26 -5.33 -35.24
N ILE A 71 -24.12 -4.44 -36.23
CA ILE A 71 -25.22 -3.81 -36.96
C ILE A 71 -25.00 -4.02 -38.45
N ALA A 72 -26.02 -4.47 -39.18
CA ALA A 72 -25.93 -4.68 -40.62
C ALA A 72 -26.99 -3.91 -41.39
N LEU A 73 -26.60 -3.31 -42.50
CA LEU A 73 -27.51 -2.78 -43.52
C LEU A 73 -27.70 -3.86 -44.60
N ARG A 74 -28.94 -4.29 -44.84
CA ARG A 74 -29.25 -5.35 -45.81
C ARG A 74 -30.33 -4.93 -46.79
N LYS A 75 -30.30 -5.55 -47.97
CA LYS A 75 -31.41 -5.49 -48.92
C LYS A 75 -32.57 -6.38 -48.46
N VAL A 76 -33.80 -5.89 -48.64
CA VAL A 76 -35.02 -6.62 -48.23
C VAL A 76 -35.32 -7.80 -49.17
N ALA A 77 -34.96 -7.69 -50.45
CA ALA A 77 -35.35 -8.65 -51.48
C ALA A 77 -34.66 -10.03 -51.34
N ASP A 78 -33.38 -10.03 -50.99
CA ASP A 78 -32.47 -11.18 -51.00
C ASP A 78 -31.70 -11.35 -49.67
N ASN A 79 -31.75 -10.37 -48.77
CA ASN A 79 -30.91 -10.27 -47.58
C ASN A 79 -29.42 -10.09 -47.87
N ASP A 80 -29.06 -9.61 -49.07
CA ASP A 80 -27.67 -9.26 -49.37
C ASP A 80 -27.20 -8.15 -48.44
N THR A 81 -26.02 -8.34 -47.85
CA THR A 81 -25.35 -7.36 -46.99
C THR A 81 -24.82 -6.22 -47.85
N VAL A 82 -25.11 -4.99 -47.42
CA VAL A 82 -24.65 -3.76 -48.05
C VAL A 82 -23.48 -3.18 -47.25
N ASP A 83 -23.56 -3.28 -45.93
CA ASP A 83 -22.52 -2.82 -45.00
C ASP A 83 -22.72 -3.51 -43.63
N VAL A 84 -21.64 -3.70 -42.88
CA VAL A 84 -21.65 -4.22 -41.51
C VAL A 84 -20.72 -3.40 -40.62
N PHE A 85 -21.18 -3.12 -39.40
CA PHE A 85 -20.38 -2.57 -38.31
C PHE A 85 -20.29 -3.62 -37.20
N GLY A 86 -19.10 -4.10 -36.88
CA GLY A 86 -18.88 -5.22 -35.96
C GLY A 86 -18.87 -6.60 -36.64
N GLN A 87 -18.57 -7.65 -35.88
CA GLN A 87 -18.50 -9.02 -36.40
C GLN A 87 -19.72 -9.86 -35.97
N ILE A 88 -20.50 -10.34 -36.95
CA ILE A 88 -21.71 -11.14 -36.69
C ILE A 88 -21.32 -12.53 -36.17
N GLY A 89 -21.84 -12.89 -35.00
CA GLY A 89 -21.58 -14.18 -34.37
C GLY A 89 -20.33 -14.22 -33.48
N ASP A 90 -19.59 -13.11 -33.38
CA ASP A 90 -18.50 -12.93 -32.41
C ASP A 90 -18.91 -11.92 -31.33
N ARG A 91 -18.40 -12.10 -30.11
CA ARG A 91 -18.63 -11.17 -29.00
C ARG A 91 -17.30 -10.79 -28.36
N PRO A 92 -16.83 -9.53 -28.48
CA PRO A 92 -15.69 -9.06 -27.73
C PRO A 92 -16.05 -8.95 -26.24
N SER A 93 -15.03 -8.88 -25.37
CA SER A 93 -15.29 -8.81 -23.92
C SER A 93 -16.06 -7.54 -23.51
N ASN A 94 -15.80 -6.42 -24.18
CA ASN A 94 -16.47 -5.13 -23.95
C ASN A 94 -16.72 -4.36 -25.27
N TYR A 95 -15.74 -4.37 -26.17
CA TYR A 95 -15.75 -3.61 -27.44
C TYR A 95 -14.75 -4.20 -28.45
N TRP A 96 -14.90 -3.85 -29.72
CA TRP A 96 -13.87 -4.06 -30.74
C TRP A 96 -12.89 -2.87 -30.77
N GLY A 97 -11.64 -3.14 -31.16
CA GLY A 97 -10.56 -2.16 -31.27
C GLY A 97 -9.70 -1.98 -30.01
N THR A 98 -8.74 -1.07 -30.08
CA THR A 98 -7.81 -0.71 -28.99
C THR A 98 -7.85 0.80 -28.71
N PRO A 99 -7.85 1.25 -27.43
CA PRO A 99 -7.85 2.68 -27.12
C PRO A 99 -6.76 3.45 -27.87
N PRO A 100 -7.08 4.61 -28.46
CA PRO A 100 -8.37 5.33 -28.36
C PRO A 100 -9.46 4.89 -29.36
N ASN A 101 -9.20 3.94 -30.26
CA ASN A 101 -10.11 3.55 -31.34
C ASN A 101 -11.00 2.35 -30.94
N THR A 102 -11.99 2.58 -30.09
CA THR A 102 -12.88 1.52 -29.56
C THR A 102 -14.35 1.76 -29.89
N THR A 103 -15.14 0.69 -30.05
CA THR A 103 -16.59 0.80 -30.32
C THR A 103 -17.45 1.21 -29.12
N GLN A 104 -16.94 1.08 -27.88
CA GLN A 104 -17.62 1.53 -26.66
C GLN A 104 -17.21 2.97 -26.32
N ASP A 105 -18.19 3.77 -25.90
CA ASP A 105 -18.02 5.13 -25.38
C ASP A 105 -17.25 6.10 -26.31
N HIS A 106 -17.40 5.93 -27.63
CA HIS A 106 -16.83 6.83 -28.63
C HIS A 106 -17.83 7.10 -29.76
N THR A 107 -17.63 8.22 -30.46
CA THR A 107 -18.28 8.47 -31.75
C THR A 107 -17.36 7.97 -32.87
N LEU A 108 -17.90 7.22 -33.83
CA LEU A 108 -17.17 6.75 -35.00
C LEU A 108 -17.81 7.23 -36.29
N THR A 109 -16.99 7.76 -37.20
CA THR A 109 -17.39 8.15 -38.55
C THR A 109 -16.56 7.36 -39.56
N ARG A 110 -17.18 6.88 -40.65
CA ARG A 110 -16.48 6.17 -41.73
C ARG A 110 -15.36 7.05 -42.31
N LEU A 111 -14.19 6.47 -42.56
CA LEU A 111 -13.09 7.18 -43.22
C LEU A 111 -13.50 7.59 -44.65
N ALA A 112 -13.09 8.79 -45.07
CA ALA A 112 -13.46 9.35 -46.37
C ALA A 112 -12.95 8.52 -47.57
N THR A 113 -11.90 7.73 -47.36
CA THR A 113 -11.30 6.83 -48.35
C THR A 113 -12.10 5.56 -48.58
N ILE A 114 -13.06 5.23 -47.71
CA ILE A 114 -13.84 4.01 -47.81
C ILE A 114 -15.05 4.24 -48.71
N CYS A 115 -15.02 3.60 -49.87
CA CYS A 115 -15.96 3.84 -50.96
C CYS A 115 -17.05 2.79 -51.13
N GLU A 116 -16.88 1.66 -50.46
CA GLU A 116 -17.83 0.56 -50.45
C GLU A 116 -18.04 0.14 -48.99
N GLY A 117 -19.26 -0.30 -48.67
CA GLY A 117 -19.54 -0.91 -47.37
C GLY A 117 -18.97 -2.32 -47.32
N ASP A 118 -18.84 -2.86 -46.12
CA ASP A 118 -18.38 -4.24 -45.90
C ASP A 118 -19.53 -5.25 -46.17
N PRO A 119 -19.42 -6.12 -47.19
CA PRO A 119 -20.45 -7.12 -47.48
C PRO A 119 -20.30 -8.42 -46.65
N ASP A 120 -19.24 -8.63 -45.88
CA ASP A 120 -18.94 -9.90 -45.19
C ASP A 120 -18.83 -9.74 -43.67
N GLY A 121 -19.96 -9.61 -42.99
CA GLY A 121 -19.96 -9.53 -41.52
C GLY A 121 -19.48 -10.77 -40.75
N SER A 122 -18.82 -11.75 -41.37
CA SER A 122 -18.18 -12.88 -40.68
C SER A 122 -16.68 -12.70 -40.45
N ASP A 123 -16.05 -11.73 -41.11
CA ASP A 123 -14.63 -11.47 -40.98
C ASP A 123 -14.28 -10.67 -39.70
N PRO A 124 -13.00 -10.67 -39.27
CA PRO A 124 -12.59 -9.93 -38.09
C PRO A 124 -12.79 -8.43 -38.27
N PHE A 125 -13.40 -7.79 -37.27
CA PHE A 125 -13.67 -6.35 -37.28
C PHE A 125 -12.71 -5.59 -36.35
N ASP A 126 -11.96 -4.64 -36.90
CA ASP A 126 -11.20 -3.63 -36.15
C ASP A 126 -11.61 -2.22 -36.61
N PRO A 127 -12.13 -1.34 -35.73
CA PRO A 127 -12.51 0.02 -36.08
C PRO A 127 -11.42 0.84 -36.80
N VAL A 128 -10.14 0.61 -36.50
CA VAL A 128 -9.04 1.42 -37.07
C VAL A 128 -8.93 1.29 -38.59
N ASP A 129 -9.42 0.19 -39.16
CA ASP A 129 -9.28 -0.10 -40.59
C ASP A 129 -10.18 0.79 -41.46
N GLU A 130 -11.36 1.17 -40.93
CA GLU A 130 -12.40 1.82 -41.74
C GLU A 130 -13.05 3.04 -41.06
N TRP A 131 -12.72 3.33 -39.80
CA TRP A 131 -13.41 4.34 -39.00
C TRP A 131 -12.45 5.33 -38.33
N LYS A 132 -12.83 6.61 -38.36
CA LYS A 132 -12.24 7.69 -37.57
C LYS A 132 -12.96 7.77 -36.23
N THR A 133 -12.19 7.76 -35.15
CA THR A 133 -12.73 7.79 -33.77
C THR A 133 -12.64 9.18 -33.15
N PHE A 134 -13.69 9.56 -32.42
CA PHE A 134 -13.82 10.80 -31.65
C PHE A 134 -14.23 10.49 -30.21
N PRO A 135 -13.94 11.40 -29.25
CA PRO A 135 -14.41 11.27 -27.86
C PRO A 135 -15.92 11.06 -27.76
N ASN A 136 -16.36 10.41 -26.68
CA ASN A 136 -17.76 10.17 -26.38
C ASN A 136 -18.62 11.44 -26.52
N ASN A 137 -19.86 11.29 -27.01
CA ASN A 137 -20.81 12.38 -27.24
C ASN A 137 -20.36 13.47 -28.23
N THR A 138 -19.36 13.20 -29.08
CA THR A 138 -19.06 14.08 -30.22
C THR A 138 -20.18 13.95 -31.26
N THR A 139 -20.90 15.04 -31.53
CA THR A 139 -22.07 15.04 -32.45
C THR A 139 -21.83 15.84 -33.73
N THR A 140 -20.61 16.33 -33.94
CA THR A 140 -20.25 17.24 -35.04
C THR A 140 -20.39 16.64 -36.43
N GLU A 141 -20.30 15.32 -36.57
CA GLU A 141 -20.36 14.57 -37.83
C GLU A 141 -21.60 13.65 -37.94
N ILE A 142 -22.60 13.82 -37.06
CA ILE A 142 -23.85 13.05 -37.20
C ILE A 142 -24.70 13.68 -38.31
N GLY A 143 -25.11 12.86 -39.27
CA GLY A 143 -25.94 13.28 -40.41
C GLY A 143 -25.15 13.81 -41.61
N TRP A 144 -23.81 13.81 -41.57
CA TRP A 144 -22.96 14.09 -42.73
C TRP A 144 -21.57 13.49 -42.53
N HIS A 145 -20.88 13.11 -43.60
CA HIS A 145 -19.47 12.72 -43.56
C HIS A 145 -18.82 13.02 -44.93
N THR A 146 -17.50 13.04 -44.98
CA THR A 146 -16.74 13.24 -46.22
C THR A 146 -16.50 11.92 -46.95
N THR A 147 -16.35 11.97 -48.27
CA THR A 147 -16.02 10.82 -49.12
C THR A 147 -15.17 11.26 -50.31
N ASN A 148 -14.13 10.50 -50.63
CA ASN A 148 -13.17 10.76 -51.71
C ASN A 148 -13.41 9.85 -52.92
N CYS A 149 -14.61 9.28 -53.03
CA CYS A 149 -14.96 8.20 -53.96
C CYS A 149 -15.39 8.66 -55.36
N GLY A 150 -14.97 9.87 -55.75
CA GLY A 150 -15.01 10.32 -57.14
C GLY A 150 -13.84 9.72 -57.94
N PRO A 151 -13.80 9.90 -59.28
CA PRO A 151 -12.57 9.62 -60.02
C PRO A 151 -11.45 10.43 -59.39
N ALA A 152 -10.36 9.75 -58.98
CA ALA A 152 -9.21 10.37 -58.34
C ALA A 152 -8.75 11.57 -59.17
N VAL A 153 -8.94 12.75 -58.59
CA VAL A 153 -8.14 13.90 -58.96
C VAL A 153 -6.87 13.68 -58.18
N ASP A 154 -5.78 13.47 -58.91
CA ASP A 154 -4.43 13.59 -58.38
C ASP A 154 -4.32 14.91 -57.61
N LEU A 155 -3.95 14.83 -56.33
CA LEU A 155 -3.86 15.96 -55.43
C LEU A 155 -2.43 16.00 -54.89
N PRO A 156 -1.79 17.18 -54.87
CA PRO A 156 -0.48 17.31 -54.28
C PRO A 156 -0.48 16.87 -52.81
N THR A 157 0.65 16.32 -52.37
CA THR A 157 0.84 15.95 -50.96
C THR A 157 0.65 17.13 -50.00
N SER A 158 0.18 16.85 -48.78
CA SER A 158 -0.03 17.84 -47.72
C SER A 158 0.27 17.25 -46.34
N VAL A 159 0.53 18.10 -45.33
CA VAL A 159 0.68 17.65 -43.94
C VAL A 159 -0.71 17.41 -43.33
N THR A 160 -0.97 16.19 -42.86
CA THR A 160 -2.26 15.79 -42.28
C THR A 160 -2.31 15.93 -40.76
N SER A 161 -1.17 15.76 -40.09
CA SER A 161 -1.05 15.92 -38.64
C SER A 161 0.38 16.14 -38.19
N THR A 162 0.52 16.80 -37.03
CA THR A 162 1.80 16.99 -36.35
C THR A 162 1.68 16.62 -34.87
N VAL A 163 2.79 16.16 -34.29
CA VAL A 163 2.98 16.02 -32.85
C VAL A 163 4.28 16.72 -32.49
N PRO A 164 4.31 17.75 -31.63
CA PRO A 164 3.16 18.41 -31.04
C PRO A 164 2.16 18.95 -32.08
N ALA A 165 0.88 18.99 -31.71
CA ALA A 165 -0.15 19.60 -32.56
C ALA A 165 0.10 21.12 -32.69
N ASN A 166 -0.40 21.73 -33.75
CA ASN A 166 -0.31 23.19 -33.89
C ASN A 166 -0.95 23.91 -32.69
N ASP A 167 -0.24 24.90 -32.16
CA ASP A 167 -0.55 25.70 -30.97
C ASP A 167 -0.59 24.88 -29.66
N ALA A 168 0.01 23.69 -29.62
CA ALA A 168 0.12 22.93 -28.38
C ALA A 168 0.99 23.66 -27.34
N THR A 169 0.64 23.53 -26.06
CA THR A 169 1.35 24.14 -24.93
C THR A 169 1.82 23.09 -23.94
N ASN A 170 2.70 23.47 -23.01
CA ASN A 170 3.26 22.58 -21.98
C ASN A 170 3.98 21.36 -22.54
N ILE A 171 4.69 21.56 -23.64
CA ILE A 171 5.46 20.51 -24.31
C ILE A 171 6.79 20.29 -23.58
N ALA A 172 7.19 19.04 -23.41
CA ALA A 172 8.45 18.71 -22.75
C ALA A 172 9.65 19.25 -23.56
N PRO A 173 10.70 19.77 -22.91
CA PRO A 173 11.91 20.27 -23.57
C PRO A 173 12.62 19.25 -24.49
N ASP A 174 12.46 17.96 -24.23
CA ASP A 174 13.05 16.84 -24.98
C ASP A 174 12.08 16.18 -25.96
N THR A 175 10.99 16.85 -26.35
CA THR A 175 10.03 16.27 -27.29
C THR A 175 10.63 16.06 -28.68
N ASP A 176 10.26 14.93 -29.28
CA ASP A 176 10.37 14.75 -30.73
C ASP A 176 9.22 15.48 -31.45
N ILE A 177 9.47 15.85 -32.71
CA ILE A 177 8.46 16.40 -33.61
C ILE A 177 8.12 15.37 -34.69
N THR A 178 6.89 14.89 -34.74
CA THR A 178 6.39 14.00 -35.79
C THR A 178 5.53 14.77 -36.80
N ILE A 179 5.76 14.54 -38.09
CA ILE A 179 5.03 15.11 -39.22
C ILE A 179 4.49 13.96 -40.06
N THR A 180 3.19 13.94 -40.30
CA THR A 180 2.52 12.94 -41.14
C THR A 180 2.00 13.59 -42.41
N PHE A 181 2.38 13.07 -43.57
CA PHE A 181 1.88 13.53 -44.88
C PHE A 181 0.62 12.75 -45.33
N SER A 182 -0.12 13.29 -46.29
CA SER A 182 -1.33 12.68 -46.87
C SER A 182 -1.04 11.42 -47.68
N GLU A 183 0.21 11.26 -48.11
CA GLU A 183 0.71 10.16 -48.93
C GLU A 183 2.24 10.09 -48.86
N SER A 184 2.84 9.11 -49.54
CA SER A 184 4.28 8.95 -49.52
C SER A 184 5.00 10.08 -50.24
N VAL A 185 6.03 10.65 -49.60
CA VAL A 185 6.76 11.82 -50.12
C VAL A 185 8.25 11.56 -50.31
N THR A 186 8.83 12.25 -51.29
CA THR A 186 10.27 12.46 -51.41
C THR A 186 10.60 13.84 -50.84
N VAL A 187 11.51 13.88 -49.87
CA VAL A 187 12.04 15.12 -49.29
C VAL A 187 13.48 15.35 -49.72
N VAL A 188 13.89 16.61 -49.84
CA VAL A 188 15.28 17.00 -50.12
C VAL A 188 15.84 17.91 -49.02
N ASP A 189 17.17 18.05 -48.95
CA ASP A 189 17.83 18.85 -47.91
C ASP A 189 17.22 20.26 -47.79
N GLY A 190 16.83 20.64 -46.57
CA GLY A 190 16.16 21.91 -46.29
C GLY A 190 14.63 21.87 -46.34
N TRP A 191 14.02 20.68 -46.39
CA TRP A 191 12.55 20.53 -46.36
C TRP A 191 11.87 20.96 -45.06
N PHE A 192 12.63 21.17 -43.98
CA PHE A 192 12.09 21.72 -42.74
C PHE A 192 13.02 22.72 -42.08
N THR A 193 12.46 23.58 -41.23
CA THR A 193 13.19 24.38 -40.25
C THR A 193 12.48 24.36 -38.90
N ILE A 194 13.24 24.29 -37.81
CA ILE A 194 12.74 24.47 -36.45
C ILE A 194 13.37 25.76 -35.92
N SER A 195 12.56 26.73 -35.52
CA SER A 195 13.02 28.01 -34.97
C SER A 195 12.22 28.37 -33.74
N CYS A 196 12.91 28.55 -32.62
CA CYS A 196 12.31 28.94 -31.37
C CYS A 196 12.67 30.37 -30.98
N ALA A 197 11.82 31.01 -30.18
CA ALA A 197 11.93 32.43 -29.86
C ALA A 197 13.23 32.78 -29.13
N ASP A 198 13.70 31.92 -28.22
CA ASP A 198 14.84 32.20 -27.35
C ASP A 198 16.09 31.42 -27.76
N SER A 199 15.94 30.12 -28.03
CA SER A 199 17.06 29.23 -28.42
C SER A 199 17.42 29.32 -29.90
N GLY A 200 16.57 29.93 -30.74
CA GLY A 200 16.83 30.14 -32.16
C GLY A 200 16.64 28.88 -33.00
N ALA A 201 17.48 28.68 -34.01
CA ALA A 201 17.32 27.57 -34.97
C ALA A 201 17.86 26.25 -34.41
N HIS A 202 17.06 25.19 -34.52
CA HIS A 202 17.42 23.83 -34.12
C HIS A 202 17.69 22.94 -35.34
N ASN A 203 18.74 22.11 -35.22
CA ASN A 203 18.93 20.98 -36.13
C ASN A 203 18.18 19.77 -35.56
N ALA A 204 17.77 18.84 -36.41
CA ALA A 204 17.17 17.59 -35.95
C ALA A 204 17.70 16.39 -36.74
N LEU A 205 17.81 15.25 -36.06
CA LEU A 205 17.99 13.95 -36.69
C LEU A 205 16.63 13.49 -37.23
N VAL A 206 16.59 13.11 -38.51
CA VAL A 206 15.36 12.67 -39.17
C VAL A 206 15.29 11.15 -39.19
N THR A 207 14.21 10.60 -38.65
CA THR A 207 13.83 9.19 -38.80
C THR A 207 12.63 9.11 -39.76
N GLU A 208 12.79 8.40 -40.87
CA GLU A 208 11.76 8.24 -41.90
C GLU A 208 11.04 6.89 -41.77
N VAL A 209 9.72 6.95 -41.61
CA VAL A 209 8.77 5.84 -41.77
C VAL A 209 7.65 6.34 -42.69
N ASN A 210 7.99 6.59 -43.94
CA ASN A 210 7.17 7.23 -44.96
C ASN A 210 5.70 6.69 -44.97
N PRO A 211 4.66 7.54 -44.82
CA PRO A 211 4.63 9.01 -44.92
C PRO A 211 4.85 9.78 -43.59
N ILE A 212 5.41 9.13 -42.57
CA ILE A 212 5.66 9.73 -41.25
C ILE A 212 7.15 10.04 -41.10
N PHE A 213 7.46 11.27 -40.68
CA PHE A 213 8.82 11.74 -40.40
C PHE A 213 8.91 12.22 -38.95
N THR A 214 9.85 11.68 -38.21
CA THR A 214 10.15 12.10 -36.84
C THR A 214 11.44 12.89 -36.84
N LEU A 215 11.39 14.11 -36.30
CA LEU A 215 12.51 15.02 -36.10
C LEU A 215 12.87 15.00 -34.61
N ASP A 216 14.06 14.49 -34.31
CA ASP A 216 14.66 14.47 -32.97
C ASP A 216 15.64 15.67 -32.87
N PRO A 217 15.28 16.77 -32.17
CA PRO A 217 16.12 17.95 -32.05
C PRO A 217 17.48 17.63 -31.43
N ALA A 218 18.56 18.14 -32.03
CA ALA A 218 19.93 17.83 -31.59
C ALA A 218 20.26 18.37 -30.18
N ASP A 219 19.57 19.43 -29.76
CA ASP A 219 19.62 20.00 -28.43
C ASP A 219 18.17 20.15 -27.91
N ASN A 220 17.94 19.93 -26.61
CA ASN A 220 16.63 20.15 -26.00
C ASN A 220 16.20 21.61 -26.13
N PHE A 221 14.89 21.85 -26.24
CA PHE A 221 14.31 23.18 -26.26
C PHE A 221 14.47 23.90 -24.92
N SER A 222 14.52 25.22 -24.96
CA SER A 222 14.51 26.06 -23.75
C SER A 222 13.10 26.17 -23.18
N ALA A 223 13.00 26.22 -21.86
CA ALA A 223 11.71 26.32 -21.19
C ALA A 223 11.01 27.66 -21.51
N SER A 224 9.67 27.67 -21.45
CA SER A 224 8.82 28.84 -21.72
C SER A 224 8.95 29.45 -23.13
N GLU A 225 9.55 28.75 -24.09
CA GLU A 225 9.75 29.30 -25.43
C GLU A 225 8.70 28.80 -26.46
N LEU A 226 8.39 29.66 -27.42
CA LEU A 226 7.58 29.33 -28.58
C LEU A 226 8.49 28.80 -29.70
N CYS A 227 8.29 27.55 -30.09
CA CYS A 227 8.95 26.92 -31.23
C CYS A 227 8.02 26.90 -32.44
N THR A 228 8.54 27.29 -33.59
CA THR A 228 7.85 27.26 -34.88
C THR A 228 8.57 26.29 -35.81
N VAL A 229 7.80 25.39 -36.42
CA VAL A 229 8.29 24.45 -37.43
C VAL A 229 7.69 24.85 -38.77
N THR A 230 8.52 24.89 -39.80
CA THR A 230 8.10 25.14 -41.18
C THR A 230 8.51 23.97 -42.03
N VAL A 231 7.57 23.39 -42.76
CA VAL A 231 7.79 22.40 -43.82
C VAL A 231 7.75 23.14 -45.16
N ALA A 232 8.86 23.12 -45.89
CA ALA A 232 9.06 23.89 -47.11
C ALA A 232 8.45 23.16 -48.31
N ALA A 233 7.42 23.74 -48.92
CA ALA A 233 6.62 23.08 -49.94
C ALA A 233 7.42 22.69 -51.17
N GLU A 234 8.32 23.57 -51.62
CA GLU A 234 9.16 23.36 -52.80
C GLU A 234 10.13 22.18 -52.66
N GLN A 235 10.33 21.68 -51.43
CA GLN A 235 11.28 20.60 -51.10
C GLN A 235 10.59 19.27 -50.75
N VAL A 236 9.27 19.21 -50.86
CA VAL A 236 8.46 18.01 -50.59
C VAL A 236 7.60 17.71 -51.81
N SER A 237 7.76 16.54 -52.40
CA SER A 237 6.92 16.05 -53.49
C SER A 237 6.38 14.66 -53.18
N ASP A 238 5.21 14.30 -53.67
CA ASP A 238 4.71 12.92 -53.57
C ASP A 238 5.56 11.91 -54.39
N GLN A 239 5.17 10.64 -54.32
CA GLN A 239 5.85 9.50 -54.96
C GLN A 239 4.95 8.73 -55.94
N ASP A 240 3.86 9.31 -56.40
CA ASP A 240 2.90 8.64 -57.27
C ASP A 240 3.27 8.75 -58.78
N GLU A 241 2.32 8.45 -59.69
CA GLU A 241 2.60 8.52 -61.14
C GLU A 241 2.76 9.97 -61.67
N THR A 242 2.28 10.95 -60.93
CA THR A 242 2.19 12.38 -61.26
C THR A 242 2.82 13.20 -60.16
N ILE A 243 4.16 13.27 -60.19
CA ILE A 243 4.93 13.97 -59.15
C ILE A 243 4.51 15.44 -59.00
N ASP A 244 3.79 15.74 -57.93
CA ASP A 244 3.40 17.07 -57.52
C ASP A 244 4.17 17.52 -56.27
N GLN A 245 4.40 18.82 -56.15
CA GLN A 245 4.96 19.43 -54.95
C GLN A 245 3.84 19.89 -54.04
N MET A 246 4.08 19.90 -52.71
CA MET A 246 3.17 20.56 -51.78
C MET A 246 2.77 21.95 -52.29
N GLU A 247 1.48 22.30 -52.16
CA GLU A 247 0.97 23.56 -52.73
C GLU A 247 1.52 24.81 -52.02
N GLU A 248 1.74 24.72 -50.71
CA GLU A 248 2.24 25.82 -49.86
C GLU A 248 2.98 25.31 -48.63
N ASP A 249 3.79 26.18 -48.02
CA ASP A 249 4.55 25.84 -46.82
C ASP A 249 3.59 25.53 -45.68
N TYR A 250 3.84 24.45 -44.95
CA TYR A 250 3.08 24.14 -43.74
C TYR A 250 3.82 24.66 -42.51
N VAL A 251 3.20 25.58 -41.78
CA VAL A 251 3.77 26.19 -40.57
C VAL A 251 2.91 25.85 -39.37
N PHE A 252 3.55 25.33 -38.32
CA PHE A 252 2.90 25.12 -37.02
C PHE A 252 3.80 25.56 -35.88
N SER A 253 3.21 25.82 -34.72
CA SER A 253 3.94 26.23 -33.53
C SER A 253 3.54 25.42 -32.29
N PHE A 254 4.41 25.39 -31.29
CA PHE A 254 4.12 24.84 -29.96
C PHE A 254 4.95 25.56 -28.90
N THR A 255 4.46 25.57 -27.67
CA THR A 255 5.12 26.23 -26.53
C THR A 255 5.66 25.19 -25.56
N ILE A 256 6.94 25.29 -25.23
CA ILE A 256 7.59 24.44 -24.23
C ILE A 256 7.05 24.78 -22.84
N ALA A 257 6.90 23.77 -21.99
CA ALA A 257 6.47 23.92 -20.61
C ALA A 257 7.26 25.01 -19.88
N GLU A 258 6.56 25.70 -18.98
CA GLU A 258 7.20 26.73 -18.17
C GLU A 258 8.30 26.14 -17.31
N GLY A 259 9.45 26.80 -17.33
CA GLY A 259 10.58 26.42 -16.50
C GLY A 259 10.38 26.81 -15.04
N CYS A 260 11.37 26.50 -14.22
CA CYS A 260 11.41 26.93 -12.83
C CYS A 260 11.12 28.43 -12.66
N GLY A 261 10.27 28.78 -11.71
CA GLY A 261 9.80 30.15 -11.46
C GLY A 261 8.66 30.63 -12.37
N GLY A 262 8.15 29.78 -13.28
CA GLY A 262 6.86 30.00 -13.95
C GLY A 262 5.66 29.77 -13.02
N ASP A 263 4.45 30.05 -13.48
CA ASP A 263 3.23 29.88 -12.69
C ASP A 263 3.10 28.42 -12.22
N PHE A 264 2.85 28.21 -10.93
CA PHE A 264 2.68 26.89 -10.32
C PHE A 264 1.60 26.94 -9.23
N THR A 265 1.10 25.78 -8.84
CA THR A 265 0.19 25.62 -7.71
C THR A 265 1.00 25.38 -6.44
N PRO A 266 0.98 26.28 -5.45
CA PRO A 266 1.72 26.10 -4.20
C PRO A 266 1.27 24.86 -3.42
N ILE A 267 2.18 24.28 -2.63
CA ILE A 267 1.92 23.00 -1.95
C ILE A 267 0.77 23.13 -0.94
N TYR A 268 0.71 24.24 -0.20
CA TYR A 268 -0.38 24.51 0.76
C TYR A 268 -1.77 24.61 0.11
N GLU A 269 -1.87 24.98 -1.17
CA GLU A 269 -3.16 24.93 -1.90
C GLU A 269 -3.53 23.51 -2.33
N ILE A 270 -2.52 22.69 -2.65
CA ILE A 270 -2.70 21.28 -3.01
C ILE A 270 -3.13 20.49 -1.77
N GLN A 271 -2.48 20.68 -0.63
CA GLN A 271 -2.83 20.05 0.64
C GLN A 271 -4.18 20.56 1.16
N GLY A 272 -4.33 21.88 1.27
CA GLY A 272 -5.48 22.48 1.94
C GLY A 272 -5.44 22.27 3.47
N SER A 273 -6.52 22.65 4.15
CA SER A 273 -6.59 22.67 5.62
C SER A 273 -7.41 21.52 6.22
N GLY A 274 -7.66 20.46 5.46
CA GLY A 274 -8.46 19.32 5.89
C GLY A 274 -7.73 18.02 5.60
N MET A 275 -8.27 16.90 6.09
CA MET A 275 -7.68 15.55 5.98
C MET A 275 -7.52 14.99 4.55
N ARG A 276 -7.87 15.78 3.53
CA ARG A 276 -7.87 15.41 2.11
C ARG A 276 -7.68 16.64 1.26
N SER A 277 -6.94 16.47 0.17
CA SER A 277 -6.69 17.50 -0.82
C SER A 277 -7.98 18.03 -1.48
N PRO A 278 -8.17 19.36 -1.60
CA PRO A 278 -9.22 19.94 -2.45
C PRO A 278 -8.96 19.76 -3.94
N MET A 279 -7.78 19.28 -4.32
CA MET A 279 -7.31 19.10 -5.69
C MET A 279 -7.18 17.63 -6.10
N GLU A 280 -7.77 16.70 -5.34
CA GLU A 280 -7.78 15.28 -5.67
C GLU A 280 -8.21 15.03 -7.14
N GLU A 281 -7.50 14.13 -7.82
CA GLU A 281 -7.62 13.77 -9.24
C GLU A 281 -7.19 14.85 -10.25
N GLN A 282 -6.82 16.05 -9.81
CA GLN A 282 -6.33 17.10 -10.70
C GLN A 282 -4.85 16.90 -11.02
N THR A 283 -4.43 17.31 -12.21
CA THR A 283 -3.01 17.40 -12.57
C THR A 283 -2.52 18.81 -12.28
N VAL A 284 -1.49 18.93 -11.46
CA VAL A 284 -0.92 20.20 -11.04
C VAL A 284 0.57 20.23 -11.35
N THR A 285 1.13 21.43 -11.44
CA THR A 285 2.58 21.65 -11.42
C THR A 285 2.91 22.44 -10.17
N THR A 286 3.88 21.98 -9.39
CA THR A 286 4.28 22.60 -8.12
C THR A 286 5.80 22.68 -8.02
N GLU A 287 6.29 23.55 -7.15
CA GLU A 287 7.71 23.70 -6.85
C GLU A 287 7.96 23.52 -5.36
N GLY A 288 9.11 22.94 -5.01
CA GLY A 288 9.50 22.78 -3.62
C GLY A 288 10.94 22.28 -3.49
N VAL A 289 11.49 22.43 -2.29
CA VAL A 289 12.82 21.92 -1.92
C VAL A 289 12.67 20.50 -1.41
N VAL A 290 13.48 19.58 -1.94
CA VAL A 290 13.56 18.20 -1.47
C VAL A 290 14.05 18.18 -0.02
N VAL A 291 13.18 17.72 0.87
CA VAL A 291 13.46 17.61 2.31
C VAL A 291 13.72 16.19 2.77
N GLY A 292 13.35 15.18 1.96
CA GLY A 292 13.67 13.78 2.21
C GLY A 292 13.64 12.95 0.93
N ASP A 293 14.75 12.27 0.64
CA ASP A 293 14.88 11.36 -0.51
C ASP A 293 14.63 9.90 -0.06
N PHE A 294 13.56 9.30 -0.61
CA PHE A 294 13.16 7.91 -0.38
C PHE A 294 12.96 7.18 -1.72
N GLN A 295 13.72 7.56 -2.76
CA GLN A 295 13.70 6.88 -4.06
C GLN A 295 14.22 5.44 -3.92
N THR A 296 15.06 5.20 -2.90
CA THR A 296 15.49 3.87 -2.45
C THR A 296 14.72 3.43 -1.19
N GLY A 297 14.82 2.15 -0.81
CA GLY A 297 14.12 1.63 0.38
C GLY A 297 12.65 1.26 0.15
N GLY A 298 12.11 1.51 -1.05
CA GLY A 298 10.83 0.97 -1.52
C GLY A 298 9.62 1.90 -1.43
N LYS A 299 9.81 3.16 -0.99
CA LYS A 299 8.78 4.23 -1.10
C LYS A 299 8.70 4.80 -2.53
N ASN A 300 9.79 4.71 -3.31
CA ASN A 300 9.85 5.09 -4.73
C ASN A 300 9.50 6.57 -5.00
N GLY A 301 9.97 7.47 -4.15
CA GLY A 301 9.66 8.88 -4.26
C GLY A 301 10.45 9.74 -3.28
N PHE A 302 10.13 11.02 -3.22
CA PHE A 302 10.80 11.98 -2.35
C PHE A 302 9.79 13.03 -1.86
N TYR A 303 10.07 13.67 -0.74
CA TYR A 303 9.23 14.75 -0.21
C TYR A 303 9.82 16.09 -0.61
N ILE A 304 8.97 17.00 -1.06
CA ILE A 304 9.31 18.41 -1.28
C ILE A 304 8.51 19.30 -0.34
N GLN A 305 9.09 20.41 0.06
CA GLN A 305 8.45 21.42 0.90
C GLN A 305 8.58 22.80 0.27
N ASP A 306 7.54 23.61 0.38
CA ASP A 306 7.55 25.01 -0.07
C ASP A 306 8.60 25.79 0.73
N GLU A 307 9.39 26.60 0.03
CA GLU A 307 10.50 27.36 0.61
C GLU A 307 10.01 28.57 1.41
N ASP A 308 8.93 29.20 0.93
CA ASP A 308 8.37 30.40 1.54
C ASP A 308 7.16 30.08 2.43
N GLY A 309 6.41 29.02 2.07
CA GLY A 309 5.14 28.65 2.69
C GLY A 309 4.09 29.76 2.64
N ASP A 310 2.95 29.55 3.30
CA ASP A 310 1.87 30.55 3.40
C ASP A 310 1.78 31.26 4.77
N ASN A 311 2.54 30.79 5.77
CA ASN A 311 2.47 31.19 7.18
C ASN A 311 1.09 30.95 7.82
N ASP A 312 0.34 29.96 7.35
CA ASP A 312 -0.88 29.47 7.98
C ASP A 312 -0.60 28.11 8.67
N ASP A 313 -0.67 28.09 10.01
CA ASP A 313 -0.46 26.86 10.77
C ASP A 313 -1.55 25.79 10.53
N ALA A 314 -2.56 26.07 9.69
CA ALA A 314 -3.62 25.13 9.35
C ALA A 314 -3.37 24.32 8.07
N THR A 315 -2.35 24.67 7.28
CA THR A 315 -2.03 24.06 5.98
C THR A 315 -0.61 23.49 6.01
N SER A 316 -0.41 22.36 5.34
CA SER A 316 0.92 21.79 5.17
C SER A 316 1.63 22.40 3.96
N ASP A 317 2.89 22.75 4.14
CA ASP A 317 3.79 23.18 3.05
C ASP A 317 4.54 22.00 2.40
N GLY A 318 4.35 20.78 2.90
CA GLY A 318 5.05 19.58 2.44
C GLY A 318 4.17 18.64 1.63
N ILE A 319 4.76 17.90 0.68
CA ILE A 319 4.05 16.89 -0.10
C ILE A 319 4.97 15.78 -0.59
N PHE A 320 4.44 14.55 -0.66
CA PHE A 320 5.15 13.42 -1.23
C PHE A 320 5.00 13.35 -2.75
N ILE A 321 6.12 13.14 -3.43
CA ILE A 321 6.19 12.91 -4.87
C ILE A 321 6.49 11.42 -5.11
N HIS A 322 5.45 10.65 -5.44
CA HIS A 322 5.62 9.27 -5.88
C HIS A 322 5.95 9.23 -7.37
N TYR A 323 7.23 9.00 -7.71
CA TYR A 323 7.69 9.04 -9.10
C TYR A 323 8.82 8.04 -9.35
N ILE A 324 8.43 6.82 -9.74
CA ILE A 324 9.33 5.66 -9.92
C ILE A 324 10.45 5.91 -10.94
N THR A 325 10.17 6.68 -12.00
CA THR A 325 11.14 6.98 -13.07
C THR A 325 11.76 8.37 -12.93
N ALA A 326 11.58 9.04 -11.78
CA ALA A 326 12.22 10.32 -11.54
C ALA A 326 13.76 10.16 -11.64
N PRO A 327 14.46 11.16 -12.21
CA PRO A 327 15.88 11.38 -11.94
C PRO A 327 16.19 11.34 -10.44
N ASP A 328 17.41 10.93 -10.10
CA ASP A 328 17.93 10.95 -8.73
C ASP A 328 17.95 12.40 -8.21
N VAL A 329 17.39 12.64 -7.02
CA VAL A 329 17.42 13.94 -6.33
C VAL A 329 18.22 13.82 -5.04
N VAL A 330 18.71 14.94 -4.53
CA VAL A 330 19.29 15.00 -3.19
C VAL A 330 18.58 16.03 -2.32
N VAL A 331 18.62 15.84 -1.01
CA VAL A 331 18.10 16.83 -0.05
C VAL A 331 18.75 18.20 -0.32
N GLY A 332 17.91 19.23 -0.43
CA GLY A 332 18.29 20.60 -0.81
C GLY A 332 18.14 20.93 -2.29
N ASP A 333 17.80 19.97 -3.16
CA ASP A 333 17.40 20.27 -4.53
C ASP A 333 16.03 20.96 -4.57
N LYS A 334 15.92 22.09 -5.26
CA LYS A 334 14.61 22.68 -5.59
C LYS A 334 14.17 22.09 -6.90
N VAL A 335 12.99 21.49 -6.93
CA VAL A 335 12.45 20.85 -8.13
C VAL A 335 11.09 21.42 -8.48
N ARG A 336 10.80 21.45 -9.78
CA ARG A 336 9.47 21.68 -10.34
C ARG A 336 8.93 20.34 -10.79
N VAL A 337 7.77 19.94 -10.28
CA VAL A 337 7.17 18.63 -10.53
C VAL A 337 5.77 18.81 -11.06
N THR A 338 5.45 18.14 -12.17
CA THR A 338 4.09 17.96 -12.65
C THR A 338 3.61 16.56 -12.30
N GLY A 339 2.40 16.45 -11.77
CA GLY A 339 1.83 15.17 -11.40
C GLY A 339 0.35 15.25 -11.08
N LYS A 340 -0.27 14.07 -11.00
CA LYS A 340 -1.68 13.95 -10.59
C LYS A 340 -1.77 13.84 -9.07
N VAL A 341 -2.57 14.69 -8.45
CA VAL A 341 -2.85 14.67 -7.01
C VAL A 341 -3.73 13.47 -6.67
N GLY A 342 -3.40 12.75 -5.60
CA GLY A 342 -4.22 11.66 -5.09
C GLY A 342 -3.99 11.37 -3.62
N GLU A 343 -4.90 10.60 -3.05
CA GLU A 343 -4.87 10.14 -1.66
C GLU A 343 -4.34 8.71 -1.59
N TYR A 344 -3.21 8.51 -0.92
CA TYR A 344 -2.64 7.19 -0.67
C TYR A 344 -2.93 6.75 0.77
N GLY A 345 -3.22 5.45 0.96
CA GLY A 345 -3.51 4.92 2.29
C GLY A 345 -4.80 5.45 2.94
N GLY A 346 -5.55 6.33 2.27
CA GLY A 346 -6.83 6.88 2.71
C GLY A 346 -6.82 8.38 3.04
N THR A 347 -5.67 8.96 3.35
CA THR A 347 -5.53 10.38 3.76
C THR A 347 -4.20 11.03 3.38
N THR A 348 -3.19 10.29 2.92
CA THR A 348 -1.91 10.92 2.55
C THR A 348 -2.00 11.55 1.17
N THR A 349 -1.89 12.86 1.11
CA THR A 349 -1.86 13.61 -0.14
C THR A 349 -0.49 13.44 -0.81
N GLN A 350 -0.49 12.94 -2.04
CA GLN A 350 0.72 12.77 -2.83
C GLN A 350 0.50 13.15 -4.31
N LEU A 351 1.58 13.45 -5.02
CA LEU A 351 1.59 13.56 -6.48
C LEU A 351 2.13 12.26 -7.09
N THR A 352 1.41 11.72 -8.06
CA THR A 352 1.98 10.76 -9.00
C THR A 352 2.69 11.54 -10.10
N GLY A 353 4.02 11.59 -10.04
CA GLY A 353 4.85 12.41 -10.93
C GLY A 353 4.81 11.93 -12.38
N SER A 354 4.80 12.88 -13.31
CA SER A 354 4.86 12.65 -14.77
C SER A 354 5.92 13.49 -15.48
N ALA A 355 6.36 14.60 -14.88
CA ALA A 355 7.48 15.41 -15.36
C ALA A 355 8.19 16.07 -14.18
N MET A 356 9.50 16.30 -14.30
CA MET A 356 10.30 16.97 -13.28
C MET A 356 11.44 17.77 -13.90
N GLN A 357 11.73 18.93 -13.31
CA GLN A 357 12.90 19.75 -13.61
C GLN A 357 13.63 20.13 -12.32
N LEU A 358 14.96 20.06 -12.34
CA LEU A 358 15.81 20.62 -11.28
C LEU A 358 15.98 22.14 -11.48
N CYS A 359 15.66 22.92 -10.46
CA CYS A 359 15.66 24.38 -10.48
C CYS A 359 16.93 24.98 -9.86
N SER A 360 17.30 24.49 -8.68
CA SER A 360 18.50 24.86 -7.96
C SER A 360 18.90 23.72 -7.02
N SER A 361 20.08 23.81 -6.42
CA SER A 361 20.60 22.85 -5.44
C SER A 361 21.12 23.60 -4.22
N GLU A 362 21.42 22.86 -3.14
CA GLU A 362 21.95 23.40 -1.87
C GLU A 362 21.01 24.40 -1.16
N ASN A 363 19.70 24.29 -1.39
CA ASN A 363 18.69 25.04 -0.64
C ASN A 363 18.53 24.42 0.75
N VAL A 364 18.08 25.22 1.73
CA VAL A 364 17.93 24.79 3.13
C VAL A 364 16.53 25.12 3.61
N ILE A 365 15.84 24.10 4.14
CA ILE A 365 14.59 24.25 4.88
C ILE A 365 14.89 23.98 6.35
N GLU A 366 14.53 24.92 7.22
CA GLU A 366 14.62 24.72 8.66
C GLU A 366 13.47 23.81 9.13
N PRO A 367 13.74 22.73 9.89
CA PRO A 367 12.69 21.85 10.38
C PRO A 367 11.70 22.58 11.29
N THR A 368 10.41 22.30 11.12
CA THR A 368 9.35 22.82 12.00
C THR A 368 9.41 22.11 13.36
N GLU A 369 9.55 22.88 14.44
CA GLU A 369 9.58 22.32 15.79
C GLU A 369 8.17 21.90 16.25
N ILE A 370 8.05 20.65 16.69
CA ILE A 370 6.82 20.10 17.26
C ILE A 370 7.09 19.42 18.61
N SER A 371 6.02 19.19 19.37
CA SER A 371 6.10 18.56 20.70
C SER A 371 4.89 17.70 21.01
N LEU A 372 5.13 16.64 21.75
CA LEU A 372 4.14 15.84 22.46
C LEU A 372 3.94 16.37 23.90
N PRO A 373 2.74 16.19 24.48
CA PRO A 373 1.54 15.65 23.83
C PRO A 373 0.88 16.66 22.89
N VAL A 374 0.16 16.17 21.89
CA VAL A 374 -0.74 16.97 21.03
C VAL A 374 -2.13 17.12 21.67
N GLU A 375 -2.96 18.06 21.17
CA GLU A 375 -4.33 18.22 21.67
C GLU A 375 -5.30 17.24 20.98
N SER A 376 -5.02 16.91 19.72
CA SER A 376 -5.66 15.88 18.91
C SER A 376 -4.60 15.13 18.11
N VAL A 377 -4.80 13.83 17.85
CA VAL A 377 -3.91 13.08 16.93
C VAL A 377 -3.94 13.71 15.53
N ASP A 378 -5.08 14.28 15.13
CA ASP A 378 -5.24 14.97 13.85
C ASP A 378 -4.44 16.29 13.77
N ASP A 379 -3.86 16.78 14.88
CA ASP A 379 -2.99 17.97 14.87
C ASP A 379 -1.69 17.75 14.07
N PHE A 380 -1.37 16.50 13.74
CA PHE A 380 -0.24 16.17 12.87
C PHE A 380 -0.53 16.39 11.38
N GLU A 381 -1.80 16.45 10.96
CA GLU A 381 -2.21 16.60 9.56
C GLU A 381 -1.62 17.84 8.91
N LYS A 382 -1.67 18.97 9.62
CA LYS A 382 -1.09 20.25 9.18
C LYS A 382 0.43 20.23 8.97
N TYR A 383 1.10 19.15 9.36
CA TYR A 383 2.53 18.94 9.13
C TYR A 383 2.80 17.85 8.09
N GLU A 384 1.78 17.22 7.51
CA GLU A 384 1.96 16.09 6.58
C GLU A 384 2.92 16.42 5.44
N GLY A 385 3.96 15.61 5.26
CA GLY A 385 4.99 15.81 4.24
C GLY A 385 6.04 16.86 4.57
N MET A 386 5.90 17.62 5.66
CA MET A 386 6.88 18.62 6.09
C MET A 386 8.05 17.98 6.85
N LEU A 387 9.21 18.64 6.74
CA LEU A 387 10.35 18.39 7.60
C LEU A 387 10.07 18.95 9.00
N VAL A 388 10.00 18.05 9.98
CA VAL A 388 9.73 18.38 11.38
C VAL A 388 10.85 17.92 12.29
N THR A 389 10.91 18.49 13.49
CA THR A 389 11.81 18.04 14.54
C THR A 389 11.14 18.06 15.90
N PHE A 390 11.49 17.10 16.76
CA PHE A 390 11.17 17.12 18.18
C PHE A 390 12.43 17.53 18.97
N PRO A 391 12.53 18.81 19.41
CA PRO A 391 13.65 19.26 20.23
C PRO A 391 13.59 18.68 21.65
N GLN A 392 12.40 18.27 22.10
CA GLN A 392 12.21 17.64 23.40
C GLN A 392 12.83 16.23 23.42
N SER A 393 13.19 15.77 24.62
CA SER A 393 13.60 14.38 24.82
C SER A 393 12.37 13.47 24.81
N LEU A 394 12.40 12.42 24.00
CA LEU A 394 11.36 11.41 23.87
C LEU A 394 11.87 10.04 24.34
N ILE A 395 11.00 9.25 24.95
CA ILE A 395 11.30 7.93 25.50
C ILE A 395 10.89 6.86 24.50
N ILE A 396 11.78 5.88 24.27
CA ILE A 396 11.45 4.66 23.52
C ILE A 396 10.48 3.83 24.37
N SER A 397 9.19 3.87 24.03
CA SER A 397 8.10 3.25 24.79
C SER A 397 7.75 1.85 24.27
N GLU A 398 7.82 1.64 22.96
CA GLU A 398 7.48 0.36 22.31
C GLU A 398 8.42 0.10 21.12
N TYR A 399 8.73 -1.17 20.88
CA TYR A 399 9.62 -1.61 19.79
C TYR A 399 9.23 -3.01 19.28
N PHE A 400 7.97 -3.40 19.44
CA PHE A 400 7.48 -4.72 19.02
C PHE A 400 7.65 -4.94 17.52
N ASN A 401 7.42 -3.89 16.73
CA ASN A 401 7.55 -3.92 15.27
C ASN A 401 8.98 -3.68 14.77
N TYR A 402 9.96 -3.43 15.65
CA TYR A 402 11.28 -2.97 15.24
C TYR A 402 12.03 -3.96 14.35
N ASP A 403 12.09 -5.25 14.72
CA ASP A 403 12.78 -6.28 13.93
C ASP A 403 12.09 -6.54 12.59
N ARG A 404 10.77 -6.34 12.54
CA ARG A 404 9.97 -6.64 11.35
C ARG A 404 9.89 -5.46 10.37
N TYR A 405 9.77 -4.25 10.88
CA TYR A 405 9.44 -3.04 10.10
C TYR A 405 10.34 -1.84 10.41
N GLY A 406 11.31 -1.95 11.32
CA GLY A 406 12.14 -0.81 11.72
C GLY A 406 11.45 0.19 12.64
N GLU A 407 10.21 -0.07 13.05
CA GLU A 407 9.39 0.88 13.79
C GLU A 407 9.61 0.83 15.32
N ILE A 408 9.70 2.01 15.92
CA ILE A 408 9.57 2.21 17.38
C ILE A 408 8.54 3.28 17.70
N VAL A 409 8.00 3.27 18.92
CA VAL A 409 7.07 4.29 19.41
C VAL A 409 7.77 5.14 20.45
N LEU A 410 7.68 6.45 20.27
CA LEU A 410 8.25 7.48 21.12
C LEU A 410 7.17 8.22 21.88
N THR A 411 7.42 8.57 23.14
CA THR A 411 6.48 9.31 24.00
C THR A 411 7.21 10.38 24.82
N SER A 412 6.56 11.46 25.25
CA SER A 412 7.24 12.48 26.07
C SER A 412 7.53 12.03 27.52
N GLN A 413 6.80 11.01 27.98
CA GLN A 413 6.97 10.39 29.29
C GLN A 413 6.73 8.88 29.23
N ARG A 414 7.13 8.15 30.28
CA ARG A 414 6.88 6.72 30.35
C ARG A 414 5.41 6.45 30.68
N HIS A 415 4.69 5.86 29.74
CA HIS A 415 3.33 5.38 29.96
C HIS A 415 3.33 3.96 30.52
N MET A 416 2.41 3.70 31.45
CA MET A 416 2.14 2.37 31.97
C MET A 416 0.84 1.87 31.35
N THR A 417 0.66 0.54 31.27
CA THR A 417 -0.66 -0.03 30.99
C THR A 417 -1.68 0.59 31.96
N PRO A 418 -2.78 1.19 31.49
CA PRO A 418 -3.66 2.02 32.32
C PRO A 418 -4.08 1.34 33.63
N THR A 419 -4.53 0.09 33.54
CA THR A 419 -5.04 -0.69 34.68
C THR A 419 -3.96 -1.19 35.65
N ALA A 420 -2.69 -0.89 35.39
CA ALA A 420 -1.61 -1.08 36.36
C ALA A 420 -1.54 0.04 37.41
N ILE A 421 -2.13 1.20 37.13
CA ILE A 421 -2.03 2.41 37.97
C ILE A 421 -3.37 3.02 38.35
N VAL A 422 -4.44 2.73 37.59
CA VAL A 422 -5.80 3.20 37.88
C VAL A 422 -6.81 2.05 37.76
N GLU A 423 -7.97 2.23 38.38
CA GLU A 423 -9.06 1.26 38.29
C GLU A 423 -9.65 1.20 36.86
N PRO A 424 -10.21 0.04 36.45
CA PRO A 424 -10.91 -0.11 35.17
C PRO A 424 -12.07 0.88 34.99
N GLY A 425 -12.39 1.18 33.73
CA GLY A 425 -13.46 2.08 33.31
C GLY A 425 -12.93 3.45 32.89
N ALA A 426 -13.67 4.50 33.23
CA ALA A 426 -13.36 5.87 32.79
C ALA A 426 -11.92 6.33 33.13
N PRO A 427 -11.34 6.02 34.31
CA PRO A 427 -9.95 6.38 34.59
C PRO A 427 -8.94 5.70 33.66
N ALA A 428 -9.13 4.40 33.37
CA ALA A 428 -8.27 3.65 32.47
C ALA A 428 -8.40 4.13 31.01
N GLN A 429 -9.62 4.45 30.57
CA GLN A 429 -9.88 5.04 29.25
C GLN A 429 -9.20 6.41 29.10
N ALA A 430 -9.27 7.27 30.12
CA ALA A 430 -8.60 8.57 30.11
C ALA A 430 -7.07 8.44 30.03
N ALA A 431 -6.48 7.46 30.72
CA ALA A 431 -5.05 7.19 30.63
C ALA A 431 -4.65 6.61 29.26
N ALA A 432 -5.49 5.78 28.64
CA ALA A 432 -5.26 5.30 27.28
C ALA A 432 -5.34 6.44 26.25
N GLU A 433 -6.30 7.35 26.37
CA GLU A 433 -6.42 8.52 25.52
C GLU A 433 -5.20 9.45 25.66
N ALA A 434 -4.75 9.69 26.89
CA ALA A 434 -3.55 10.48 27.14
C ALA A 434 -2.28 9.87 26.51
N TYR A 435 -2.20 8.53 26.41
CA TYR A 435 -1.12 7.85 25.69
C TYR A 435 -1.21 8.06 24.17
N LEU A 436 -2.42 8.05 23.58
CA LEU A 436 -2.62 8.28 22.15
C LEU A 436 -2.19 9.69 21.72
N LEU A 437 -2.44 10.69 22.57
CA LEU A 437 -2.01 12.07 22.33
C LEU A 437 -0.52 12.31 22.62
N ASP A 438 0.14 11.38 23.32
CA ASP A 438 1.53 11.50 23.76
C ASP A 438 2.42 10.45 23.10
N ARG A 439 2.15 10.12 21.83
CA ARG A 439 2.95 9.16 21.07
C ARG A 439 3.17 9.59 19.63
N ILE A 440 4.32 9.20 19.08
CA ILE A 440 4.65 9.27 17.65
C ILE A 440 5.46 8.03 17.27
N THR A 441 5.23 7.48 16.08
CA THR A 441 6.03 6.37 15.56
C THR A 441 7.30 6.94 14.90
N LEU A 442 8.46 6.35 15.15
CA LEU A 442 9.68 6.57 14.37
C LEU A 442 9.91 5.33 13.51
N ASP A 443 9.95 5.54 12.20
CA ASP A 443 10.20 4.53 11.17
C ASP A 443 11.71 4.52 10.80
N ASP A 444 12.13 3.64 9.89
CA ASP A 444 13.48 3.60 9.35
C ASP A 444 13.58 4.00 7.86
N GLY A 445 12.45 4.39 7.24
CA GLY A 445 12.40 4.83 5.85
C GLY A 445 12.27 3.71 4.82
N ARG A 446 12.16 2.44 5.24
CA ARG A 446 12.20 1.26 4.35
C ARG A 446 10.90 0.46 4.44
N THR A 447 10.40 -0.01 3.30
CA THR A 447 9.12 -0.74 3.24
C THR A 447 9.20 -2.28 3.32
N PRO A 448 10.30 -2.96 2.94
CA PRO A 448 10.39 -4.42 3.08
C PRO A 448 10.47 -4.90 4.55
N GLN A 449 9.91 -6.08 4.82
CA GLN A 449 9.93 -6.69 6.14
C GLN A 449 11.25 -7.42 6.45
N ASN A 450 11.64 -7.43 7.72
CA ASN A 450 12.79 -8.16 8.26
C ASN A 450 14.11 -7.80 7.55
N LEU A 451 14.30 -6.52 7.26
CA LEU A 451 15.51 -6.04 6.59
C LEU A 451 16.73 -6.12 7.50
N HIS A 452 17.82 -6.62 6.93
CA HIS A 452 19.13 -6.67 7.58
C HIS A 452 20.14 -5.78 6.82
N PRO A 453 20.90 -4.92 7.53
CA PRO A 453 20.81 -4.67 8.97
C PRO A 453 19.57 -3.88 9.40
N ALA A 454 19.16 -4.09 10.65
CA ALA A 454 18.25 -3.16 11.33
C ALA A 454 18.99 -1.85 11.62
N ILE A 455 18.28 -0.72 11.59
CA ILE A 455 18.88 0.61 11.77
C ILE A 455 18.54 1.13 13.15
N HIS A 456 19.56 1.48 13.91
CA HIS A 456 19.40 2.10 15.21
C HIS A 456 18.84 3.53 15.04
N PRO A 457 18.04 4.06 15.98
CA PRO A 457 17.46 5.41 15.89
C PRO A 457 18.46 6.58 15.73
N ASN A 458 19.76 6.31 15.88
CA ASN A 458 20.84 7.27 15.62
C ASN A 458 21.34 7.24 14.17
N GLY A 459 20.66 6.51 13.28
CA GLY A 459 20.97 6.40 11.85
C GLY A 459 22.03 5.34 11.50
N GLU A 460 22.67 4.73 12.50
CA GLU A 460 23.71 3.72 12.30
C GLU A 460 23.17 2.29 12.40
N GLU A 461 23.96 1.29 12.03
CA GLU A 461 23.58 -0.13 12.14
C GLU A 461 23.30 -0.55 13.60
N PHE A 462 22.19 -1.24 13.84
CA PHE A 462 21.87 -1.84 15.12
C PHE A 462 22.75 -3.06 15.38
N THR A 463 23.55 -3.01 16.44
CA THR A 463 24.49 -4.07 16.83
C THR A 463 24.48 -4.26 18.35
N LEU A 464 25.24 -5.24 18.87
CA LEU A 464 25.40 -5.39 20.32
C LEU A 464 26.19 -4.22 20.95
N GLU A 465 26.98 -3.52 20.15
CA GLU A 465 27.71 -2.31 20.53
C GLU A 465 26.90 -1.02 20.31
N ASN A 466 25.86 -1.07 19.46
CA ASN A 466 24.95 0.03 19.13
C ASN A 466 23.49 -0.45 19.25
N LEU A 467 23.07 -0.74 20.48
CA LEU A 467 21.71 -1.16 20.82
C LEU A 467 20.96 -0.07 21.58
N PHE A 468 19.64 -0.16 21.56
CA PHE A 468 18.78 0.59 22.49
C PHE A 468 17.98 -0.35 23.39
N ARG A 469 17.37 0.23 24.42
CA ARG A 469 16.41 -0.43 25.30
C ARG A 469 15.18 0.44 25.45
N GLY A 470 14.03 -0.19 25.71
CA GLY A 470 12.85 0.55 26.20
C GLY A 470 13.20 1.38 27.42
N GLY A 471 12.76 2.64 27.44
CA GLY A 471 13.14 3.62 28.45
C GLY A 471 14.39 4.45 28.12
N GLY A 472 15.16 4.11 27.08
CA GLY A 472 16.18 5.02 26.53
C GLY A 472 15.54 6.25 25.88
N THR A 473 16.31 7.31 25.70
CA THR A 473 15.79 8.59 25.20
C THR A 473 16.41 9.00 23.87
N LEU A 474 15.60 9.67 23.04
CA LEU A 474 15.99 10.32 21.79
C LEU A 474 15.74 11.81 21.88
N THR A 475 16.66 12.63 21.40
CA THR A 475 16.50 14.09 21.30
C THR A 475 16.87 14.53 19.89
N GLY A 476 16.16 15.54 19.36
CA GLY A 476 16.36 15.98 17.98
C GLY A 476 15.94 14.91 16.98
N VAL A 477 14.78 14.29 17.22
CA VAL A 477 14.17 13.37 16.25
C VAL A 477 13.69 14.22 15.08
N THR A 478 14.42 14.15 13.97
CA THR A 478 14.20 14.99 12.78
C THR A 478 13.89 14.11 11.58
N GLY A 479 12.86 14.47 10.84
CA GLY A 479 12.44 13.74 9.65
C GLY A 479 11.14 14.28 9.10
N ILE A 480 10.57 13.54 8.15
CA ILE A 480 9.31 13.93 7.51
C ILE A 480 8.14 13.41 8.32
N MET A 481 7.15 14.26 8.60
CA MET A 481 5.86 13.82 9.11
C MET A 481 5.12 13.06 8.01
N ASP A 482 4.89 11.77 8.20
CA ASP A 482 4.27 10.88 7.23
C ASP A 482 3.05 10.23 7.86
N TYR A 483 2.07 9.85 7.04
CA TYR A 483 0.92 9.09 7.48
C TYR A 483 0.88 7.78 6.71
N SER A 484 0.90 6.65 7.41
CA SER A 484 0.69 5.36 6.77
C SER A 484 0.31 4.29 7.79
N PHE A 485 -0.44 3.28 7.32
CA PHE A 485 -0.95 2.20 8.17
C PHE A 485 -1.73 2.72 9.39
N ASP A 486 -2.58 3.73 9.16
CA ASP A 486 -3.41 4.40 10.17
C ASP A 486 -2.62 5.09 11.31
N LEU A 487 -1.36 5.45 11.08
CA LEU A 487 -0.48 6.07 12.06
C LEU A 487 0.33 7.23 11.46
N TYR A 488 0.39 8.33 12.20
CA TYR A 488 1.42 9.35 12.00
C TYR A 488 2.78 8.82 12.45
N ARG A 489 3.80 9.12 11.65
CA ARG A 489 5.16 8.66 11.87
C ARG A 489 6.18 9.67 11.38
N ILE A 490 7.39 9.58 11.91
CA ILE A 490 8.54 10.31 11.39
C ILE A 490 9.35 9.37 10.50
N GLN A 491 9.54 9.77 9.25
CA GLN A 491 10.51 9.17 8.33
C GLN A 491 11.85 9.89 8.50
N PRO A 492 12.85 9.28 9.14
CA PRO A 492 14.07 10.00 9.53
C PRO A 492 14.87 10.45 8.30
N THR A 493 15.30 11.71 8.31
CA THR A 493 16.26 12.25 7.32
C THR A 493 17.69 12.28 7.87
N GLN A 494 17.82 12.06 9.19
CA GLN A 494 19.07 11.95 9.92
C GLN A 494 18.87 11.13 11.20
N GLY A 495 19.98 10.73 11.82
CA GLY A 495 19.97 10.06 13.11
C GLY A 495 19.62 10.99 14.28
N ALA A 496 18.80 10.53 15.21
CA ALA A 496 18.52 11.23 16.46
C ALA A 496 19.65 11.01 17.50
N VAL A 497 19.76 11.91 18.48
CA VAL A 497 20.71 11.74 19.59
C VAL A 497 20.14 10.74 20.59
N TYR A 498 20.74 9.55 20.66
CA TYR A 498 20.38 8.52 21.64
C TYR A 498 21.15 8.65 22.95
N GLU A 499 20.44 8.57 24.06
CA GLU A 499 21.01 8.46 25.40
C GLU A 499 20.45 7.22 26.12
N ASP A 500 21.36 6.35 26.59
CA ASP A 500 21.01 5.23 27.46
C ASP A 500 20.84 5.70 28.91
N VAL A 501 19.68 6.31 29.18
CA VAL A 501 19.27 6.71 30.53
C VAL A 501 18.70 5.54 31.34
N ASN A 502 18.59 4.36 30.74
CA ASN A 502 18.10 3.13 31.37
C ASN A 502 19.08 1.97 31.14
N PRO A 503 20.33 2.08 31.62
CA PRO A 503 21.32 1.03 31.43
C PRO A 503 20.91 -0.25 32.14
N ARG A 504 21.26 -1.40 31.56
CA ARG A 504 20.97 -2.70 32.20
C ARG A 504 21.86 -2.85 33.41
N SER A 505 21.26 -3.01 34.59
CA SER A 505 22.04 -3.38 35.77
C SER A 505 22.59 -4.80 35.63
N GLU A 506 23.77 -5.05 36.20
CA GLU A 506 24.41 -6.38 36.21
C GLU A 506 23.54 -7.43 36.93
N ALA A 507 22.77 -7.01 37.92
CA ALA A 507 21.80 -7.82 38.66
C ALA A 507 20.65 -6.94 39.19
N PRO A 508 19.49 -7.54 39.52
CA PRO A 508 18.44 -6.85 40.28
C PRO A 508 18.93 -6.45 41.68
N ASP A 509 18.46 -5.29 42.19
CA ASP A 509 18.66 -4.90 43.58
C ASP A 509 17.61 -5.60 44.44
N ILE A 510 18.00 -6.71 45.06
CA ILE A 510 17.15 -7.52 45.95
C ILE A 510 17.74 -7.53 47.36
N ALA A 511 16.88 -7.49 48.37
CA ALA A 511 17.32 -7.72 49.74
C ALA A 511 17.91 -9.13 49.85
N GLU A 512 19.00 -9.27 50.61
CA GLU A 512 19.55 -10.59 50.91
C GLU A 512 18.47 -11.44 51.59
N GLY A 513 18.20 -12.61 51.01
CA GLY A 513 17.30 -13.62 51.53
C GLY A 513 17.95 -14.99 51.47
N ASP A 514 17.45 -15.92 52.29
CA ASP A 514 17.99 -17.28 52.37
C ASP A 514 17.70 -18.10 51.11
N LEU A 515 16.64 -17.76 50.36
CA LEU A 515 16.21 -18.43 49.14
C LEU A 515 15.90 -17.44 48.03
N THR A 516 16.27 -17.83 46.80
CA THR A 516 15.85 -17.17 45.57
C THR A 516 14.76 -18.00 44.89
N ILE A 517 13.59 -17.42 44.66
CA ILE A 517 12.46 -18.07 43.97
C ILE A 517 12.13 -17.26 42.72
N ALA A 518 12.08 -17.91 41.56
CA ALA A 518 11.86 -17.25 40.28
C ALA A 518 10.62 -17.79 39.56
N SER A 519 9.87 -16.88 38.94
CA SER A 519 8.80 -17.18 37.98
C SER A 519 9.35 -16.97 36.56
N PHE A 520 9.15 -17.92 35.65
CA PHE A 520 9.64 -17.76 34.28
C PHE A 520 8.72 -18.43 33.25
N ASN A 521 8.01 -17.62 32.46
CA ASN A 521 7.36 -18.10 31.24
C ASN A 521 8.45 -18.32 30.18
N VAL A 522 8.61 -19.58 29.73
CA VAL A 522 9.67 -19.96 28.78
C VAL A 522 9.23 -19.92 27.31
N LEU A 523 8.03 -19.38 27.03
CA LEU A 523 7.47 -19.12 25.71
C LEU A 523 7.44 -20.38 24.81
N ASN A 524 6.51 -21.28 25.10
CA ASN A 524 6.31 -22.58 24.45
C ASN A 524 7.61 -23.39 24.29
N TYR A 525 8.15 -23.90 25.41
CA TYR A 525 9.25 -24.87 25.37
C TYR A 525 8.73 -26.28 25.13
N PHE A 526 8.97 -26.80 23.93
CA PHE A 526 8.54 -28.12 23.50
C PHE A 526 9.76 -28.92 23.04
N VAL A 527 9.81 -30.18 23.46
CA VAL A 527 10.78 -31.16 22.96
C VAL A 527 10.22 -31.88 21.72
N THR A 528 8.91 -31.74 21.46
CA THR A 528 8.28 -32.15 20.21
C THR A 528 8.28 -31.00 19.21
N LEU A 529 8.98 -31.16 18.08
CA LEU A 529 9.02 -30.16 17.01
C LEU A 529 7.65 -29.85 16.42
N ASP A 530 7.41 -28.56 16.18
CA ASP A 530 6.29 -28.06 15.40
C ASP A 530 6.53 -28.35 13.91
N GLY A 531 5.52 -28.84 13.19
CA GLY A 531 5.69 -29.24 11.79
C GLY A 531 6.27 -30.64 11.58
N SER A 532 5.45 -31.69 11.72
CA SER A 532 5.70 -33.03 11.14
C SER A 532 4.47 -33.96 11.19
N GLY A 533 3.27 -33.39 11.32
CA GLY A 533 2.07 -34.14 11.71
C GLY A 533 2.06 -34.57 13.18
N ASN A 534 3.02 -34.06 13.97
CA ASN A 534 3.06 -34.26 15.42
C ASN A 534 1.80 -33.71 16.09
N ARG A 535 1.43 -34.37 17.18
CA ARG A 535 0.34 -33.95 18.06
C ARG A 535 0.82 -33.92 19.49
N CYS A 536 0.48 -32.84 20.16
CA CYS A 536 0.90 -32.53 21.51
C CYS A 536 -0.30 -32.52 22.47
N GLY A 537 0.03 -32.36 23.76
CA GLY A 537 -0.92 -32.37 24.86
C GLY A 537 -1.31 -33.78 25.35
N PRO A 538 -2.01 -33.88 26.49
CA PRO A 538 -2.28 -35.15 27.17
C PRO A 538 -3.11 -36.15 26.34
N SER A 539 -3.92 -35.64 25.41
CA SER A 539 -4.75 -36.46 24.50
C SER A 539 -4.14 -36.61 23.10
N SER A 540 -2.95 -36.05 22.85
CA SER A 540 -2.26 -36.07 21.54
C SER A 540 -3.18 -35.65 20.39
N ASN A 541 -3.92 -34.57 20.58
CA ASN A 541 -4.90 -34.05 19.62
C ASN A 541 -4.76 -32.53 19.37
N MET A 542 -3.74 -31.90 19.94
CA MET A 542 -3.45 -30.48 19.74
C MET A 542 -2.24 -30.31 18.84
N GLU A 543 -2.17 -29.19 18.14
CA GLU A 543 -0.94 -28.78 17.46
C GLU A 543 0.18 -28.61 18.50
N CYS A 544 1.39 -29.01 18.10
CA CYS A 544 2.58 -28.69 18.86
C CYS A 544 2.87 -27.19 18.71
N ARG A 545 3.64 -26.64 19.63
CA ARG A 545 4.06 -25.24 19.64
C ARG A 545 5.57 -25.24 19.87
N GLY A 546 6.28 -24.15 19.61
CA GLY A 546 7.72 -24.08 19.86
C GLY A 546 8.54 -24.21 18.58
N ALA A 547 9.67 -24.91 18.63
CA ALA A 547 10.62 -24.95 17.54
C ALA A 547 10.12 -25.73 16.31
N ASP A 548 10.27 -25.15 15.12
CA ASP A 548 9.88 -25.77 13.84
C ASP A 548 10.85 -26.88 13.38
N ASN A 549 12.08 -26.87 13.90
CA ASN A 549 13.12 -27.82 13.54
C ASN A 549 14.16 -27.97 14.67
N GLU A 550 15.06 -28.94 14.52
CA GLU A 550 16.07 -29.25 15.54
C GLU A 550 17.03 -28.09 15.84
N GLU A 551 17.45 -27.34 14.83
CA GLU A 551 18.36 -26.18 15.01
C GLU A 551 17.68 -25.09 15.85
N GLU A 552 16.39 -24.85 15.60
CA GLU A 552 15.57 -23.94 16.39
C GLU A 552 15.35 -24.44 17.81
N PHE A 553 15.18 -25.75 18.00
CA PHE A 553 15.05 -26.37 19.32
C PHE A 553 16.34 -26.22 20.12
N GLU A 554 17.50 -26.58 19.55
CA GLU A 554 18.80 -26.44 20.19
C GLU A 554 19.06 -24.98 20.60
N ARG A 555 18.69 -24.03 19.73
CA ARG A 555 18.80 -22.59 19.99
C ARG A 555 17.91 -22.14 21.16
N GLN A 556 16.64 -22.56 21.16
CA GLN A 556 15.69 -22.25 22.23
C GLN A 556 16.14 -22.84 23.57
N ARG A 557 16.51 -24.14 23.57
CA ARG A 557 17.00 -24.86 24.75
C ARG A 557 18.23 -24.20 25.34
N ALA A 558 19.26 -23.93 24.52
CA ALA A 558 20.48 -23.30 24.99
C ALA A 558 20.20 -21.92 25.62
N LYS A 559 19.30 -21.13 25.03
CA LYS A 559 18.90 -19.81 25.55
C LYS A 559 18.19 -19.92 26.90
N ILE A 560 17.23 -20.84 27.04
CA ILE A 560 16.48 -21.05 28.29
C ILE A 560 17.40 -21.57 29.39
N VAL A 561 18.22 -22.59 29.11
CA VAL A 561 19.17 -23.16 30.07
C VAL A 561 20.18 -22.11 30.53
N ALA A 562 20.71 -21.28 29.62
CA ALA A 562 21.60 -20.19 29.98
C ALA A 562 20.92 -19.13 30.88
N ALA A 563 19.67 -18.78 30.58
CA ALA A 563 18.88 -17.85 31.39
C ALA A 563 18.63 -18.41 32.80
N LEU A 564 18.17 -19.66 32.89
CA LEU A 564 17.99 -20.35 34.16
C LEU A 564 19.31 -20.42 34.94
N HIS A 565 20.41 -20.83 34.30
CA HIS A 565 21.71 -20.87 34.95
C HIS A 565 22.14 -19.50 35.52
N LYS A 566 21.91 -18.40 34.77
CA LYS A 566 22.29 -17.05 35.21
C LYS A 566 21.41 -16.53 36.35
N ILE A 567 20.09 -16.83 36.32
CA ILE A 567 19.17 -16.49 37.42
C ILE A 567 19.54 -17.27 38.68
N ASN A 568 19.95 -18.54 38.53
CA ASN A 568 20.43 -19.41 39.60
C ASN A 568 19.50 -19.53 40.83
N ALA A 569 18.18 -19.52 40.63
CA ALA A 569 17.19 -19.63 41.70
C ALA A 569 17.24 -21.00 42.38
N ASP A 570 16.83 -21.04 43.64
CA ASP A 570 16.66 -22.26 44.44
C ASP A 570 15.37 -22.98 44.08
N VAL A 571 14.32 -22.24 43.68
CA VAL A 571 13.07 -22.78 43.14
C VAL A 571 12.66 -21.97 41.91
N TYR A 572 12.30 -22.66 40.83
CA TYR A 572 11.67 -22.08 39.65
C TYR A 572 10.23 -22.55 39.53
N GLY A 573 9.31 -21.62 39.29
CA GLY A 573 8.02 -21.90 38.66
C GLY A 573 8.09 -21.56 37.19
N LEU A 574 7.90 -22.57 36.33
CA LEU A 574 7.94 -22.41 34.88
C LEU A 574 6.53 -22.47 34.30
N MET A 575 6.29 -21.66 33.27
CA MET A 575 5.06 -21.64 32.49
C MET A 575 5.38 -21.88 31.00
N GLU A 576 4.38 -22.36 30.26
CA GLU A 576 4.51 -22.73 28.84
C GLU A 576 5.50 -23.86 28.54
N ILE A 577 5.58 -24.83 29.45
CA ILE A 577 6.28 -26.09 29.20
C ILE A 577 5.34 -27.04 28.46
N GLU A 578 5.81 -27.76 27.45
CA GLU A 578 5.03 -28.83 26.82
C GLU A 578 4.44 -29.79 27.86
N ASN A 579 3.16 -30.08 27.70
CA ASN A 579 2.43 -30.98 28.57
C ASN A 579 2.73 -32.43 28.17
N ASN A 580 2.92 -33.32 29.15
CA ASN A 580 3.29 -34.69 28.86
C ASN A 580 2.21 -35.38 28.00
N ARG A 581 2.66 -36.06 26.96
CA ARG A 581 1.83 -36.90 26.10
C ARG A 581 2.12 -38.39 26.33
N PRO A 582 1.19 -39.29 25.98
CA PRO A 582 1.44 -40.73 26.05
C PRO A 582 2.71 -41.14 25.29
N ASN A 583 3.65 -41.78 25.99
CA ASN A 583 4.96 -42.21 25.46
C ASN A 583 5.84 -41.08 24.89
N GLY A 584 5.61 -39.82 25.28
CA GLY A 584 6.48 -38.70 24.94
C GLY A 584 7.62 -38.53 25.93
N ASP A 585 8.65 -37.82 25.50
CA ASP A 585 9.73 -37.35 26.38
C ASP A 585 9.21 -36.34 27.41
N ASP A 586 9.96 -36.13 28.48
CA ASP A 586 9.61 -35.19 29.54
C ASP A 586 10.36 -33.87 29.37
N PRO A 587 9.67 -32.78 28.95
CA PRO A 587 10.33 -31.49 28.68
C PRO A 587 10.99 -30.89 29.92
N VAL A 588 10.46 -31.19 31.12
CA VAL A 588 11.03 -30.71 32.38
C VAL A 588 12.33 -31.45 32.70
N ALA A 589 12.37 -32.75 32.41
CA ALA A 589 13.58 -33.56 32.59
C ALA A 589 14.72 -33.06 31.70
N ASP A 590 14.42 -32.73 30.44
CA ASP A 590 15.40 -32.22 29.48
C ASP A 590 16.02 -30.87 29.94
N LEU A 591 15.22 -29.94 30.49
CA LEU A 591 15.76 -28.70 31.07
C LEU A 591 16.63 -28.96 32.30
N VAL A 592 16.24 -29.90 33.16
CA VAL A 592 17.03 -30.29 34.35
C VAL A 592 18.34 -30.96 33.93
N GLU A 593 18.33 -31.80 32.90
CA GLU A 593 19.54 -32.38 32.31
C GLU A 593 20.47 -31.28 31.83
N GLY A 594 20.00 -30.35 31.00
CA GLY A 594 20.83 -29.23 30.50
C GLY A 594 21.40 -28.35 31.62
N LEU A 595 20.62 -28.09 32.68
CA LEU A 595 21.12 -27.35 33.85
C LEU A 595 22.19 -28.12 34.62
N ASN A 596 21.99 -29.43 34.81
CA ASN A 596 22.92 -30.28 35.54
C ASN A 596 24.19 -30.60 34.74
N GLU A 597 24.14 -30.58 33.40
CA GLU A 597 25.34 -30.65 32.55
C GLU A 597 26.29 -29.46 32.82
N ILE A 598 25.73 -28.27 33.06
CA ILE A 598 26.50 -27.04 33.31
C ILE A 598 26.91 -26.92 34.78
N GLN A 599 26.00 -27.25 35.72
CA GLN A 599 26.20 -26.98 37.15
C GLN A 599 26.70 -28.20 37.96
N GLY A 600 26.72 -29.38 37.35
CA GLY A 600 27.01 -30.65 38.00
C GLY A 600 25.75 -31.47 38.28
N GLU A 601 25.88 -32.79 38.13
CA GLU A 601 24.81 -33.77 38.31
C GLU A 601 24.15 -33.64 39.69
N GLY A 602 22.81 -33.60 39.72
CA GLY A 602 22.02 -33.54 40.95
C GLY A 602 21.89 -32.14 41.57
N THR A 603 22.39 -31.08 40.91
CA THR A 603 22.21 -29.69 41.36
C THR A 603 20.75 -29.27 41.34
N TYR A 604 20.03 -29.60 40.27
CA TYR A 604 18.59 -29.39 40.12
C TYR A 604 17.83 -30.72 40.05
N ALA A 605 16.64 -30.72 40.65
CA ALA A 605 15.60 -31.73 40.50
C ALA A 605 14.28 -31.02 40.13
N TYR A 606 13.23 -31.80 39.88
CA TYR A 606 11.92 -31.25 39.52
C TYR A 606 10.78 -32.04 40.16
N ILE A 607 9.60 -31.41 40.20
CA ILE A 607 8.37 -32.05 40.68
C ILE A 607 7.75 -32.84 39.52
N HIS A 608 7.74 -34.17 39.66
CA HIS A 608 7.20 -35.09 38.64
C HIS A 608 5.66 -35.09 38.65
N THR A 609 5.06 -34.17 37.89
CA THR A 609 3.60 -34.00 37.84
C THR A 609 2.90 -34.90 36.83
N GLY A 610 3.61 -35.40 35.82
CA GLY A 610 2.99 -35.96 34.63
C GLY A 610 2.12 -34.91 33.92
N ALA A 611 1.07 -35.38 33.23
CA ALA A 611 0.12 -34.48 32.58
C ALA A 611 -0.79 -33.78 33.61
N ILE A 612 -0.91 -32.45 33.51
CA ILE A 612 -1.86 -31.65 34.29
C ILE A 612 -2.73 -30.81 33.35
N GLY A 613 -4.04 -30.78 33.59
CA GLY A 613 -4.99 -30.12 32.68
C GLY A 613 -5.13 -30.82 31.34
N THR A 614 -5.64 -30.10 30.35
CA THR A 614 -5.97 -30.66 29.02
C THR A 614 -5.20 -30.03 27.87
N ASP A 615 -4.57 -28.87 28.07
CA ASP A 615 -3.88 -28.12 27.01
C ASP A 615 -2.50 -28.70 26.66
N ALA A 616 -1.95 -28.26 25.53
CA ALA A 616 -0.62 -28.62 25.06
C ALA A 616 0.52 -28.09 25.95
N ILE A 617 0.28 -27.09 26.79
CA ILE A 617 1.24 -26.60 27.78
C ILE A 617 0.78 -26.80 29.23
N LYS A 618 1.75 -26.85 30.16
CA LYS A 618 1.56 -26.95 31.60
C LYS A 618 2.56 -26.07 32.38
N GLN A 619 2.33 -26.01 33.69
CA GLN A 619 3.26 -25.43 34.67
C GLN A 619 4.23 -26.51 35.15
N ALA A 620 5.43 -26.11 35.53
CA ALA A 620 6.43 -26.99 36.13
C ALA A 620 7.16 -26.32 37.31
N ILE A 621 7.73 -27.13 38.19
CA ILE A 621 8.57 -26.66 39.30
C ILE A 621 9.91 -27.38 39.26
N LEU A 622 11.00 -26.61 39.19
CA LEU A 622 12.38 -27.07 39.39
C LEU A 622 12.88 -26.54 40.72
N TYR A 623 13.76 -27.27 41.38
CA TYR A 623 14.34 -26.85 42.66
C TYR A 623 15.75 -27.41 42.86
N LYS A 624 16.53 -26.75 43.72
CA LYS A 624 17.80 -27.27 44.21
C LYS A 624 17.58 -28.14 45.43
N PRO A 625 17.85 -29.47 45.38
CA PRO A 625 17.70 -30.34 46.55
C PRO A 625 18.59 -29.94 47.73
N ALA A 626 19.68 -29.23 47.47
CA ALA A 626 20.56 -28.70 48.51
C ALA A 626 19.90 -27.57 49.31
N SER A 627 19.04 -26.76 48.69
CA SER A 627 18.41 -25.59 49.31
C SER A 627 17.06 -25.93 49.95
N VAL A 628 16.24 -26.75 49.29
CA VAL A 628 14.88 -27.06 49.75
C VAL A 628 14.50 -28.52 49.58
N THR A 629 13.58 -29.01 50.41
CA THR A 629 13.03 -30.36 50.35
C THR A 629 11.51 -30.31 50.10
N PRO A 630 10.96 -30.99 49.07
CA PRO A 630 9.51 -31.12 48.91
C PRO A 630 8.86 -31.88 50.06
N VAL A 631 7.77 -31.36 50.61
CA VAL A 631 6.99 -31.98 51.68
C VAL A 631 5.65 -32.48 51.13
N GLY A 632 5.48 -33.81 51.12
CA GLY A 632 4.26 -34.44 50.61
C GLY A 632 4.07 -34.32 49.10
N ASP A 633 2.90 -34.74 48.62
CA ASP A 633 2.55 -34.70 47.20
C ASP A 633 2.21 -33.28 46.74
N TYR A 634 2.52 -32.97 45.49
CA TYR A 634 2.07 -31.74 44.82
C TYR A 634 0.54 -31.65 44.77
N LYS A 635 0.03 -30.42 44.66
CA LYS A 635 -1.40 -30.11 44.60
C LYS A 635 -1.71 -29.38 43.29
N VAL A 636 -2.93 -29.55 42.78
CA VAL A 636 -3.40 -28.89 41.55
C VAL A 636 -4.75 -28.24 41.80
N LEU A 637 -4.88 -26.95 41.46
CA LEU A 637 -6.18 -26.26 41.39
C LEU A 637 -6.72 -26.32 39.97
N ASN A 638 -7.93 -26.83 39.85
CA ASN A 638 -8.69 -26.87 38.60
C ASN A 638 -10.20 -26.83 38.89
N SER A 639 -11.03 -26.96 37.85
CA SER A 639 -12.49 -26.89 37.99
C SER A 639 -13.11 -27.99 38.86
N SER A 640 -12.41 -29.11 39.07
CA SER A 640 -12.86 -30.19 39.96
C SER A 640 -12.63 -29.88 41.45
N VAL A 641 -11.72 -28.96 41.76
CA VAL A 641 -11.42 -28.50 43.12
C VAL A 641 -12.24 -27.25 43.44
N ASP A 642 -12.28 -26.28 42.52
CA ASP A 642 -13.12 -25.09 42.63
C ASP A 642 -13.73 -24.74 41.27
N SER A 643 -15.06 -24.74 41.18
CA SER A 643 -15.79 -24.51 39.94
C SER A 643 -15.63 -23.09 39.37
N ARG A 644 -15.12 -22.12 40.15
CA ARG A 644 -14.73 -20.80 39.66
C ARG A 644 -13.48 -20.85 38.79
N PHE A 645 -12.63 -21.86 38.98
CA PHE A 645 -11.40 -22.02 38.20
C PHE A 645 -11.68 -22.78 36.89
N ILE A 646 -12.00 -22.04 35.83
CA ILE A 646 -12.27 -22.61 34.51
C ILE A 646 -10.94 -23.04 33.86
N ASP A 647 -10.62 -24.33 33.93
CA ASP A 647 -9.35 -24.92 33.47
C ASP A 647 -9.33 -25.31 31.98
N THR A 648 -10.42 -25.06 31.26
CA THR A 648 -10.43 -24.97 29.78
C THR A 648 -9.92 -23.62 29.27
N ALA A 649 -9.88 -22.60 30.15
CA ALA A 649 -9.35 -21.27 29.83
C ALA A 649 -7.99 -21.06 30.50
N ASN A 650 -7.95 -21.20 31.82
CA ASN A 650 -6.73 -21.07 32.63
C ASN A 650 -5.97 -22.40 32.66
N ARG A 651 -4.64 -22.36 32.80
CA ARG A 651 -3.90 -23.59 33.07
C ARG A 651 -4.00 -23.90 34.57
N PRO A 652 -4.17 -25.19 34.97
CA PRO A 652 -4.30 -25.55 36.38
C PRO A 652 -3.13 -25.04 37.23
N VAL A 653 -3.41 -24.47 38.41
CA VAL A 653 -2.33 -24.00 39.30
C VAL A 653 -1.61 -25.20 39.86
N LEU A 654 -0.28 -25.24 39.74
CA LEU A 654 0.57 -26.28 40.34
C LEU A 654 1.17 -25.75 41.65
N ALA A 655 0.92 -26.43 42.77
CA ALA A 655 1.49 -26.06 44.06
C ALA A 655 2.31 -27.18 44.68
N GLN A 656 3.42 -26.81 45.34
CA GLN A 656 4.24 -27.72 46.14
C GLN A 656 4.60 -27.04 47.47
N VAL A 657 4.50 -27.80 48.56
CA VAL A 657 5.05 -27.40 49.86
C VAL A 657 6.54 -27.75 49.87
N PHE A 658 7.38 -26.79 50.22
CA PHE A 658 8.81 -26.96 50.43
C PHE A 658 9.17 -26.67 51.88
N GLU A 659 10.17 -27.37 52.39
CA GLU A 659 10.90 -27.04 53.61
C GLU A 659 12.24 -26.43 53.21
N ASP A 660 12.56 -25.25 53.74
CA ASP A 660 13.92 -24.70 53.65
C ASP A 660 14.87 -25.54 54.49
N ASN A 661 15.91 -26.09 53.87
CA ASN A 661 16.87 -26.97 54.53
C ASN A 661 17.73 -26.24 55.58
N VAL A 662 17.78 -24.90 55.54
CA VAL A 662 18.53 -24.08 56.50
C VAL A 662 17.68 -23.71 57.70
N SER A 663 16.52 -23.09 57.50
CA SER A 663 15.66 -22.62 58.59
C SER A 663 14.72 -23.70 59.15
N GLY A 664 14.41 -24.73 58.37
CA GLY A 664 13.38 -25.73 58.66
C GLY A 664 11.94 -25.20 58.51
N GLU A 665 11.78 -23.99 57.98
CA GLU A 665 10.47 -23.39 57.77
C GLU A 665 9.83 -23.93 56.49
N GLN A 666 8.51 -24.15 56.53
CA GLN A 666 7.75 -24.60 55.36
C GLN A 666 7.08 -23.43 54.65
N PHE A 667 6.99 -23.52 53.33
CA PHE A 667 6.31 -22.57 52.48
C PHE A 667 5.72 -23.25 51.24
N VAL A 668 4.69 -22.64 50.66
CA VAL A 668 4.04 -23.10 49.42
C VAL A 668 4.54 -22.27 48.25
N VAL A 669 4.91 -22.92 47.15
CA VAL A 669 5.08 -22.27 45.84
C VAL A 669 3.93 -22.70 44.96
N ALA A 670 3.11 -21.75 44.52
CA ALA A 670 1.97 -21.96 43.64
C ALA A 670 2.20 -21.26 42.29
N VAL A 671 2.35 -22.05 41.23
CA VAL A 671 2.64 -21.60 39.87
C VAL A 671 1.33 -21.54 39.08
N ASN A 672 0.98 -20.35 38.60
CA ASN A 672 -0.22 -20.11 37.81
C ASN A 672 0.11 -19.67 36.37
N HIS A 673 -0.83 -19.87 35.46
CA HIS A 673 -0.82 -19.28 34.12
C HIS A 673 -2.28 -19.03 33.74
N LEU A 674 -2.73 -17.80 33.98
CA LEU A 674 -4.11 -17.39 33.74
C LEU A 674 -4.34 -17.12 32.26
N LYS A 675 -5.60 -17.10 31.85
CA LYS A 675 -5.99 -16.86 30.46
C LYS A 675 -5.53 -15.49 29.98
N SER A 676 -4.92 -15.42 28.78
CA SER A 676 -4.53 -14.16 28.13
C SER A 676 -5.73 -13.23 27.87
N LYS A 677 -5.51 -11.92 28.06
CA LYS A 677 -6.46 -10.84 27.77
C LYS A 677 -6.69 -10.62 26.26
N GLY A 678 -5.81 -11.17 25.40
CA GLY A 678 -5.92 -11.06 23.94
C GLY A 678 -6.77 -12.16 23.28
N SER A 679 -7.29 -13.12 24.06
CA SER A 679 -8.16 -14.19 23.57
C SER A 679 -9.59 -14.00 24.02
N ALA A 680 -10.56 -14.54 23.27
CA ALA A 680 -11.95 -14.55 23.70
C ALA A 680 -12.21 -15.54 24.85
N CYS A 681 -13.15 -15.19 25.74
CA CYS A 681 -13.79 -16.06 26.70
C CYS A 681 -15.31 -15.97 26.55
N ASP A 682 -15.98 -17.11 26.65
CA ASP A 682 -17.44 -17.18 26.54
C ASP A 682 -18.10 -16.37 27.65
N GLY A 683 -18.88 -15.35 27.27
CA GLY A 683 -19.60 -14.48 28.21
C GLY A 683 -18.74 -13.46 28.95
N ASP A 684 -17.46 -13.29 28.56
CA ASP A 684 -16.51 -12.37 29.20
C ASP A 684 -15.68 -11.62 28.13
N PRO A 685 -16.34 -10.81 27.28
CA PRO A 685 -15.67 -10.02 26.24
C PRO A 685 -14.98 -8.79 26.84
N ASP A 686 -14.11 -8.17 26.04
CA ASP A 686 -13.63 -6.82 26.32
C ASP A 686 -14.80 -5.83 26.36
N THR A 687 -14.97 -5.16 27.49
CA THR A 687 -16.02 -4.16 27.72
C THR A 687 -15.53 -2.73 27.44
N GLY A 688 -14.28 -2.57 26.99
CA GLY A 688 -13.63 -1.28 26.77
C GLY A 688 -13.23 -0.58 28.07
N ASP A 689 -13.20 -1.28 29.20
CA ASP A 689 -12.84 -0.73 30.52
C ASP A 689 -11.32 -0.70 30.79
N GLY A 690 -10.49 -1.09 29.81
CA GLY A 690 -9.04 -1.18 29.93
C GLY A 690 -8.52 -2.49 30.50
N GLN A 691 -9.38 -3.47 30.80
CA GLN A 691 -8.95 -4.80 31.27
C GLN A 691 -8.76 -5.82 30.16
N GLY A 692 -9.31 -5.60 28.96
CA GLY A 692 -9.29 -6.55 27.86
C GLY A 692 -10.25 -7.72 28.07
N ASN A 693 -10.17 -8.73 27.19
CA ASN A 693 -11.02 -9.92 27.27
C ASN A 693 -10.68 -10.79 28.50
N CYS A 694 -11.59 -11.73 28.83
CA CYS A 694 -11.38 -12.75 29.86
C CYS A 694 -11.16 -12.21 31.29
N ASN A 695 -11.47 -10.94 31.56
CA ASN A 695 -11.16 -10.31 32.83
C ASN A 695 -11.94 -10.95 34.00
N GLN A 696 -13.23 -11.22 33.85
CA GLN A 696 -14.03 -11.87 34.92
C GLN A 696 -13.55 -13.30 35.18
N THR A 697 -13.17 -14.02 34.12
CA THR A 697 -12.61 -15.38 34.17
C THR A 697 -11.30 -15.40 34.95
N ARG A 698 -10.42 -14.43 34.70
CA ARG A 698 -9.15 -14.27 35.43
C ARG A 698 -9.38 -13.90 36.89
N LEU A 699 -10.30 -12.96 37.16
CA LEU A 699 -10.64 -12.54 38.52
C LEU A 699 -11.20 -13.70 39.35
N ALA A 700 -12.12 -14.49 38.78
CA ALA A 700 -12.69 -15.66 39.43
C ALA A 700 -11.62 -16.73 39.72
N ALA A 701 -10.70 -16.97 38.78
CA ALA A 701 -9.59 -17.89 38.96
C ALA A 701 -8.60 -17.42 40.05
N ALA A 702 -8.29 -16.12 40.11
CA ALA A 702 -7.44 -15.53 41.14
C ALA A 702 -8.09 -15.67 42.53
N GLN A 703 -9.39 -15.39 42.65
CA GLN A 703 -10.11 -15.57 43.91
C GLN A 703 -10.15 -17.05 44.35
N ALA A 704 -10.40 -17.97 43.41
CA ALA A 704 -10.36 -19.40 43.67
C ALA A 704 -8.99 -19.85 44.17
N MET A 705 -7.91 -19.31 43.57
CA MET A 705 -6.54 -19.61 43.97
C MET A 705 -6.23 -19.12 45.39
N VAL A 706 -6.61 -17.88 45.74
CA VAL A 706 -6.41 -17.35 47.09
C VAL A 706 -7.18 -18.17 48.12
N ASP A 707 -8.44 -18.49 47.85
CA ASP A 707 -9.27 -19.29 48.77
C ASP A 707 -8.72 -20.72 48.92
N TRP A 708 -8.25 -21.34 47.83
CA TRP A 708 -7.65 -22.67 47.83
C TRP A 708 -6.33 -22.73 48.62
N LEU A 709 -5.47 -21.70 48.49
CA LEU A 709 -4.20 -21.63 49.21
C LEU A 709 -4.38 -21.35 50.70
N ALA A 710 -5.52 -20.78 51.10
CA ALA A 710 -5.89 -20.59 52.50
C ALA A 710 -6.49 -21.85 53.16
N ASP A 711 -6.72 -22.93 52.41
CA ASP A 711 -7.33 -24.15 52.92
C ASP A 711 -6.32 -25.01 53.70
N SER A 712 -6.42 -24.97 55.03
CA SER A 712 -5.60 -25.79 55.94
C SER A 712 -5.78 -27.30 55.77
N GLU A 713 -6.89 -27.77 55.17
CA GLU A 713 -7.06 -29.19 54.86
C GLU A 713 -6.17 -29.62 53.68
N VAL A 714 -5.79 -28.67 52.81
CA VAL A 714 -4.94 -28.91 51.63
C VAL A 714 -3.46 -28.70 51.95
N PHE A 715 -3.13 -27.61 52.65
CA PHE A 715 -1.74 -27.17 52.88
C PHE A 715 -1.28 -27.26 54.34
N GLY A 716 -2.12 -27.74 55.26
CA GLY A 716 -1.79 -27.81 56.69
C GLY A 716 -1.70 -26.43 57.33
N ASP A 717 -0.85 -26.28 58.35
CA ASP A 717 -0.62 -25.02 59.07
C ASP A 717 0.46 -24.14 58.40
N VAL A 718 0.74 -24.35 57.10
CA VAL A 718 1.78 -23.60 56.37
C VAL A 718 1.26 -22.20 56.01
N GLU A 719 1.69 -21.19 56.75
CA GLU A 719 1.24 -19.79 56.55
C GLU A 719 1.95 -19.06 55.39
N LYS A 720 3.14 -19.52 54.99
CA LYS A 720 3.96 -18.84 53.97
C LYS A 720 3.59 -19.36 52.59
N VAL A 721 3.02 -18.49 51.75
CA VAL A 721 2.59 -18.83 50.40
C VAL A 721 3.15 -17.83 49.40
N LEU A 722 3.81 -18.32 48.37
CA LEU A 722 4.22 -17.55 47.20
C LEU A 722 3.36 -17.94 46.00
N ILE A 723 2.62 -16.96 45.48
CA ILE A 723 1.91 -17.08 44.21
C ILE A 723 2.82 -16.49 43.13
N ILE A 724 3.25 -17.32 42.19
CA ILE A 724 4.08 -16.94 41.05
C ILE A 724 3.40 -17.38 39.76
N GLY A 725 3.62 -16.69 38.65
CA GLY A 725 3.00 -17.06 37.38
C GLY A 725 2.87 -15.93 36.39
N ASP A 726 2.00 -16.15 35.39
CA ASP A 726 1.62 -15.25 34.29
C ASP A 726 0.11 -14.98 34.30
#